data_AF-A0A317QH85-F1
#
_entry.id   AF-A0A317QH85-F1
#
_cell.length_a   1.000
_cell.length_b   1.000
_cell.length_c   1.000
_cell.angle_alpha   90.00
_cell.angle_beta   90.00
_cell.angle_gamma   90.00
#
_symmetry.space_group_name_H-M   'P 1'
#
loop_
_entity.id
_entity.type
_entity.pdbx_description
1 polymer ?
#
loop_
_entity_poly.entity_id
_entity_poly.type
_entity_poly.pdbx_seq_one_letter_code
_entity_poly.pdbx_strand_id
1 'polypeptide(L)'
;MSDGQAATPGVRPGGSSASGRASDNALLALVRIPVFRRMWAAIAVSSLGDWLGLLATTALAQQLTRDESLGVQGAAISGVILTRLLPDLLLGPVAGALADRLDRRTTVVVGDLLACGLYLSIGLSYELTWLYVAQFLVEAVGLFTNPAKQAIWVAIVPRERLAVANQVSLFSVYGAVPVASLLFALLSTVARVFPGSGQSGDARTAIVVALLFNAATFALSATTVLLSRRLIPPTPTDRQASSNVFSLIAEGVSFLRGQPLMRALYVGVIGAFGAGGLIIGVAQLYIATLDAGAAGYGVVFGIVFTGLALGMLVGPRILPTIPRRTLFARSIGLAGIALLAMSLLQDFVLATGAAFLVGLFAGISWIIGYTLIGFEVEDRLRGRVFAFVVSSVRIVLLLAVAVGPGLAGVLGTHDLRVGELMLTLTGPGLTLMIGGALALLVSAYAVRQVVPRGRPGTRARDVFRLLWGSSDILSASASTTGLFLVVEGADRDLTRRYTADLAQVLRECGCPVVATHEPSDTALGRQVRTLLYPPAPDPTAGVTDGEGHPVAAYTAALLAAADRAEHVATVIRPALQRREVVVCNHYVDTSIAFQGAGQGLDADRIYRTSLWATRGLLPDLTVVVDSPVTAGPADADADAVRAAFLDRADAAPDRYVVVPGELLGTDGSPEGSGLVSAAVRRRITALLAQRYPELGETRADGASGAADPPVGAARTGTGGIAGGSVG
;
A
#
# COMPACT_ATOMS: atom_id res chain seq x y z
N MET A 1 -12.41 -57.68 26.69
CA MET A 1 -13.83 -57.35 26.96
C MET A 1 -13.86 -55.92 27.46
N SER A 2 -14.43 -54.90 26.85
CA SER A 2 -15.14 -54.71 25.58
C SER A 2 -15.17 -53.20 25.32
N ASP A 3 -15.19 -52.85 24.05
CA ASP A 3 -15.24 -51.55 23.35
C ASP A 3 -16.02 -50.37 23.96
N GLY A 4 -15.62 -49.17 23.52
CA GLY A 4 -16.43 -47.95 23.60
C GLY A 4 -15.78 -46.73 22.93
N GLN A 5 -15.91 -46.63 21.60
CA GLN A 5 -15.51 -45.49 20.75
C GLN A 5 -16.08 -44.13 21.20
N ALA A 6 -15.31 -43.05 21.04
CA ALA A 6 -15.84 -41.70 20.89
C ALA A 6 -15.03 -40.92 19.84
N ALA A 7 -15.77 -40.36 18.88
CA ALA A 7 -15.33 -39.88 17.58
C ALA A 7 -14.56 -38.55 17.61
N THR A 8 -13.61 -38.41 16.68
CA THR A 8 -12.97 -37.15 16.28
C THR A 8 -13.90 -36.34 15.36
N PRO A 9 -14.08 -35.02 15.56
CA PRO A 9 -14.86 -34.20 14.63
C PRO A 9 -14.00 -33.80 13.42
N GLY A 10 -14.52 -34.08 12.23
CA GLY A 10 -13.87 -33.85 10.95
C GLY A 10 -13.66 -32.37 10.60
N VAL A 11 -12.49 -32.11 10.02
CA VAL A 11 -12.14 -30.84 9.36
C VAL A 11 -12.84 -30.80 7.99
N ARG A 12 -13.69 -29.79 7.77
CA ARG A 12 -14.26 -29.49 6.45
C ARG A 12 -13.28 -28.63 5.64
N PRO A 13 -13.03 -28.90 4.35
CA PRO A 13 -12.23 -28.03 3.50
C PRO A 13 -13.11 -26.90 2.96
N GLY A 14 -12.78 -25.65 3.30
CA GLY A 14 -13.38 -24.45 2.76
C GLY A 14 -12.33 -23.61 2.04
N GLY A 15 -12.26 -23.73 0.71
CA GLY A 15 -11.43 -22.88 -0.15
C GLY A 15 -12.19 -21.61 -0.56
N SER A 16 -11.54 -20.43 -0.47
CA SER A 16 -11.98 -19.19 -1.15
C SER A 16 -10.91 -18.08 -1.15
N SER A 17 -10.10 -17.93 -2.23
CA SER A 17 -9.25 -16.75 -2.59
C SER A 17 -8.10 -16.28 -1.65
N ALA A 18 -6.85 -16.71 -1.90
CA ALA A 18 -5.70 -16.47 -1.01
C ALA A 18 -5.00 -15.09 -1.15
N SER A 19 -5.18 -14.34 -2.24
CA SER A 19 -4.50 -13.04 -2.41
C SER A 19 -5.21 -11.86 -1.73
N GLY A 20 -6.52 -11.97 -1.45
CA GLY A 20 -7.26 -11.04 -0.57
C GLY A 20 -7.22 -11.45 0.91
N ARG A 21 -7.07 -12.75 1.21
CA ARG A 21 -7.09 -13.28 2.58
C ARG A 21 -5.86 -12.96 3.42
N ALA A 22 -4.69 -12.68 2.83
CA ALA A 22 -3.49 -12.39 3.61
C ALA A 22 -3.59 -11.08 4.41
N SER A 23 -4.14 -10.02 3.82
CA SER A 23 -4.44 -8.76 4.52
C SER A 23 -5.62 -8.90 5.48
N ASP A 24 -6.66 -9.64 5.08
CA ASP A 24 -7.86 -9.83 5.90
C ASP A 24 -7.55 -10.66 7.15
N ASN A 25 -6.67 -11.67 7.06
CA ASN A 25 -6.21 -12.46 8.20
C ASN A 25 -5.34 -11.65 9.17
N ALA A 26 -4.48 -10.76 8.66
CA ALA A 26 -3.62 -9.93 9.51
C ALA A 26 -4.44 -8.94 10.36
N LEU A 27 -5.42 -8.28 9.75
CA LEU A 27 -6.32 -7.37 10.45
C LEU A 27 -7.22 -8.11 11.45
N LEU A 28 -7.85 -9.22 11.04
CA LEU A 28 -8.67 -10.04 11.93
C LEU A 28 -7.87 -10.56 13.13
N ALA A 29 -6.63 -10.96 12.90
CA ALA A 29 -5.77 -11.47 13.96
C ALA A 29 -5.24 -10.36 14.89
N LEU A 30 -5.16 -9.09 14.44
CA LEU A 30 -4.96 -7.94 15.32
C LEU A 30 -6.21 -7.64 16.15
N VAL A 31 -7.40 -7.64 15.55
CA VAL A 31 -8.69 -7.37 16.22
C VAL A 31 -9.03 -8.44 17.28
N ARG A 32 -8.47 -9.66 17.14
CA ARG A 32 -8.56 -10.71 18.18
C ARG A 32 -7.83 -10.36 19.48
N ILE A 33 -6.84 -9.47 19.45
CA ILE A 33 -6.13 -9.02 20.66
C ILE A 33 -7.06 -8.05 21.42
N PRO A 34 -7.50 -8.38 22.65
CA PRO A 34 -8.52 -7.59 23.35
C PRO A 34 -8.11 -6.14 23.62
N VAL A 35 -6.83 -5.95 23.99
CA VAL A 35 -6.23 -4.64 24.25
C VAL A 35 -6.16 -3.80 22.97
N PHE A 36 -5.73 -4.42 21.88
CA PHE A 36 -5.65 -3.78 20.57
C PHE A 36 -7.03 -3.28 20.14
N ARG A 37 -8.07 -4.13 20.20
CA ARG A 37 -9.42 -3.74 19.80
C ARG A 37 -9.95 -2.57 20.64
N ARG A 38 -9.76 -2.59 21.96
CA ARG A 38 -10.17 -1.49 22.85
C ARG A 38 -9.43 -0.20 22.51
N MET A 39 -8.11 -0.28 22.32
CA MET A 39 -7.31 0.89 21.99
C MET A 39 -7.60 1.44 20.61
N TRP A 40 -7.79 0.56 19.63
CA TRP A 40 -8.17 0.94 18.28
C TRP A 40 -9.52 1.66 18.25
N ALA A 41 -10.53 1.14 18.97
CA ALA A 41 -11.83 1.81 19.11
C ALA A 41 -11.69 3.18 19.77
N ALA A 42 -10.89 3.29 20.84
CA ALA A 42 -10.64 4.57 21.50
C ALA A 42 -9.93 5.58 20.58
N ILE A 43 -8.91 5.16 19.81
CA ILE A 43 -8.21 6.01 18.85
C ILE A 43 -9.14 6.46 17.73
N ALA A 44 -9.96 5.56 17.18
CA ALA A 44 -10.90 5.90 16.12
C ALA A 44 -11.95 6.92 16.58
N VAL A 45 -12.53 6.70 17.77
CA VAL A 45 -13.52 7.63 18.35
C VAL A 45 -12.88 8.96 18.75
N SER A 46 -11.70 8.93 19.39
CA SER A 46 -10.94 10.15 19.73
C SER A 46 -10.61 10.95 18.48
N SER A 47 -10.16 10.30 17.41
CA SER A 47 -9.83 10.95 16.13
C SER A 47 -11.07 11.60 15.51
N LEU A 48 -12.22 10.91 15.54
CA LEU A 48 -13.49 11.49 15.11
C LEU A 48 -13.86 12.73 15.92
N GLY A 49 -13.69 12.68 17.24
CA GLY A 49 -13.85 13.82 18.12
C GLY A 49 -12.93 14.98 17.75
N ASP A 50 -11.63 14.73 17.58
CA ASP A 50 -10.62 15.77 17.29
C ASP A 50 -10.91 16.53 15.99
N TRP A 51 -11.37 15.82 14.96
CA TRP A 51 -11.76 16.43 13.69
C TRP A 51 -13.08 17.18 13.80
N LEU A 52 -14.06 16.63 14.52
CA LEU A 52 -15.33 17.30 14.78
C LEU A 52 -15.12 18.58 15.62
N GLY A 53 -14.23 18.52 16.61
CA GLY A 53 -13.82 19.65 17.45
C GLY A 53 -13.07 20.73 16.67
N LEU A 54 -12.26 20.35 15.67
CA LEU A 54 -11.64 21.32 14.75
C LEU A 54 -12.71 22.11 13.99
N LEU A 55 -13.69 21.41 13.40
CA LEU A 55 -14.77 22.05 12.65
C LEU A 55 -15.64 22.93 13.58
N ALA A 56 -15.89 22.47 14.80
CA ALA A 56 -16.65 23.24 15.78
C ALA A 56 -15.93 24.50 16.25
N THR A 57 -14.62 24.43 16.50
CA THR A 57 -13.82 25.59 16.94
C THR A 57 -13.62 26.61 15.82
N THR A 58 -13.44 26.19 14.57
CA THR A 58 -13.38 27.13 13.43
C THR A 58 -14.74 27.78 13.16
N ALA A 59 -15.84 27.01 13.26
CA ALA A 59 -17.19 27.56 13.17
C ALA A 59 -17.52 28.51 14.34
N LEU A 60 -17.05 28.21 15.55
CA LEU A 60 -17.19 29.09 16.72
C LEU A 60 -16.46 30.42 16.50
N ALA A 61 -15.21 30.37 16.04
CA ALA A 61 -14.46 31.58 15.72
C ALA A 61 -15.19 32.44 14.66
N GLN A 62 -15.70 31.81 13.59
CA GLN A 62 -16.50 32.52 12.59
C GLN A 62 -17.74 33.16 13.21
N GLN A 63 -18.51 32.42 14.00
CA GLN A 63 -19.75 32.92 14.59
C GLN A 63 -19.49 34.11 15.54
N LEU A 64 -18.42 34.07 16.32
CA LEU A 64 -18.04 35.14 17.23
C LEU A 64 -17.59 36.42 16.52
N THR A 65 -17.10 36.30 15.29
CA THR A 65 -16.63 37.44 14.47
C THR A 65 -17.56 37.78 13.30
N ARG A 66 -18.78 37.23 13.26
CA ARG A 66 -19.68 37.36 12.11
C ARG A 66 -20.02 38.80 11.73
N ASP A 67 -20.03 39.69 12.72
CA ASP A 67 -20.39 41.10 12.59
C ASP A 67 -19.18 41.98 12.24
N GLU A 68 -17.99 41.36 12.15
CA GLU A 68 -16.72 42.01 11.82
C GLU A 68 -16.39 41.90 10.32
N SER A 69 -15.38 42.66 9.87
CA SER A 69 -14.89 42.59 8.49
C SER A 69 -14.40 41.18 8.09
N LEU A 70 -14.48 40.84 6.79
CA LEU A 70 -14.00 39.56 6.25
C LEU A 70 -12.55 39.25 6.62
N GLY A 71 -11.70 40.28 6.74
CA GLY A 71 -10.31 40.15 7.16
C GLY A 71 -10.19 39.68 8.62
N VAL A 72 -11.02 40.22 9.52
CA VAL A 72 -11.07 39.81 10.94
C VAL A 72 -11.63 38.40 11.08
N GLN A 73 -12.67 38.05 10.32
CA GLN A 73 -13.22 36.70 10.29
C GLN A 73 -12.17 35.67 9.83
N GLY A 74 -11.49 35.97 8.73
CA GLY A 74 -10.39 35.13 8.22
C GLY A 74 -9.25 35.00 9.22
N ALA A 75 -8.85 36.09 9.87
CA ALA A 75 -7.83 36.09 10.92
C ALA A 75 -8.26 35.25 12.12
N ALA A 76 -9.55 35.27 12.48
CA ALA A 76 -10.05 34.51 13.62
C ALA A 76 -10.00 32.99 13.37
N ILE A 77 -10.45 32.56 12.19
CA ILE A 77 -10.38 31.16 11.75
C ILE A 77 -8.92 30.69 11.67
N SER A 78 -8.05 31.47 11.04
CA SER A 78 -6.62 31.16 11.00
C SER A 78 -6.02 31.14 12.41
N GLY A 79 -6.46 32.02 13.32
CA GLY A 79 -6.07 32.01 14.72
C GLY A 79 -6.31 30.66 15.40
N VAL A 80 -7.44 30.00 15.13
CA VAL A 80 -7.73 28.64 15.64
C VAL A 80 -6.70 27.63 15.13
N ILE A 81 -6.40 27.65 13.84
CA ILE A 81 -5.45 26.70 13.24
C ILE A 81 -4.01 26.99 13.69
N LEU A 82 -3.64 28.27 13.81
CA LEU A 82 -2.32 28.69 14.25
C LEU A 82 -2.07 28.32 15.72
N THR A 83 -3.03 28.60 16.60
CA THR A 83 -2.95 28.22 18.02
C THR A 83 -2.89 26.70 18.21
N ARG A 84 -3.43 25.94 17.24
CA ARG A 84 -3.30 24.49 17.21
C ARG A 84 -1.90 24.00 16.82
N LEU A 85 -1.25 24.65 15.86
CA LEU A 85 0.07 24.25 15.35
C LEU A 85 1.25 24.85 16.15
N LEU A 86 1.01 25.93 16.89
CA LEU A 86 2.06 26.68 17.58
C LEU A 86 2.76 25.91 18.73
N PRO A 87 2.05 25.15 19.59
CA PRO A 87 2.70 24.38 20.67
C PRO A 87 3.73 23.38 20.15
N ASP A 88 3.42 22.68 19.06
CA ASP A 88 4.32 21.73 18.39
C ASP A 88 5.68 22.37 18.03
N LEU A 89 5.65 23.64 17.59
CA LEU A 89 6.85 24.38 17.20
C LEU A 89 7.63 24.89 18.41
N LEU A 90 6.94 25.45 19.40
CA LEU A 90 7.58 26.12 20.55
C LEU A 90 8.04 25.12 21.61
N LEU A 91 7.24 24.09 21.86
CA LEU A 91 7.39 23.19 23.00
C LEU A 91 7.78 21.77 22.60
N GLY A 92 7.67 21.39 21.31
CA GLY A 92 7.94 20.04 20.82
C GLY A 92 9.29 19.44 21.27
N PRO A 93 10.42 20.13 21.07
CA PRO A 93 11.74 19.72 21.56
C PRO A 93 11.81 19.38 23.05
N VAL A 94 11.19 20.22 23.88
CA VAL A 94 11.21 20.12 25.34
C VAL A 94 10.24 19.03 25.81
N ALA A 95 9.05 18.97 25.20
CA ALA A 95 8.03 17.99 25.49
C ALA A 95 8.51 16.57 25.20
N GLY A 96 9.24 16.34 24.11
CA GLY A 96 9.83 15.01 23.81
C GLY A 96 10.79 14.53 24.89
N ALA A 97 11.76 15.37 25.28
CA ALA A 97 12.74 15.03 26.32
C ALA A 97 12.12 14.79 27.71
N LEU A 98 11.03 15.50 28.02
CA LEU A 98 10.28 15.32 29.26
C LEU A 98 9.35 14.10 29.20
N ALA A 99 8.71 13.84 28.06
CA ALA A 99 7.77 12.74 27.86
C ALA A 99 8.42 11.37 28.10
N ASP A 100 9.70 11.22 27.74
CA ASP A 100 10.45 9.98 27.97
C ASP A 100 10.65 9.63 29.46
N ARG A 101 10.50 10.62 30.36
CA ARG A 101 10.64 10.45 31.81
C ARG A 101 9.32 10.13 32.51
N LEU A 102 8.19 10.28 31.83
CA LEU A 102 6.87 10.13 32.42
C LEU A 102 6.31 8.73 32.17
N ASP A 103 5.52 8.22 33.12
CA ASP A 103 4.76 6.99 32.90
C ASP A 103 3.70 7.21 31.82
N ARG A 104 3.83 6.48 30.71
CA ARG A 104 3.00 6.68 29.51
C ARG A 104 1.50 6.53 29.80
N ARG A 105 1.11 5.63 30.70
CA ARG A 105 -0.31 5.40 31.01
C ARG A 105 -0.89 6.58 31.76
N THR A 106 -0.17 7.04 32.77
CA THR A 106 -0.56 8.19 33.59
C THR A 106 -0.61 9.46 32.76
N THR A 107 0.39 9.67 31.90
CA THR A 107 0.42 10.80 30.95
C THR A 107 -0.81 10.82 30.06
N VAL A 108 -1.21 9.68 29.48
CA VAL A 108 -2.40 9.63 28.62
C VAL A 108 -3.68 9.91 29.41
N VAL A 109 -3.87 9.28 30.57
CA VAL A 109 -5.09 9.47 31.39
C VAL A 109 -5.23 10.92 31.85
N VAL A 110 -4.17 11.50 32.42
CA VAL A 110 -4.20 12.90 32.90
C VAL A 110 -4.36 13.86 31.73
N GLY A 111 -3.62 13.66 30.64
CA GLY A 111 -3.67 14.51 29.47
C GLY A 111 -5.04 14.52 28.79
N ASP A 112 -5.66 13.35 28.61
CA ASP A 112 -7.01 13.26 28.04
C ASP A 112 -8.08 13.88 28.95
N LEU A 113 -7.96 13.75 30.28
CA LEU A 113 -8.88 14.41 31.22
C LEU A 113 -8.73 15.94 31.22
N LEU A 114 -7.51 16.45 31.10
CA LEU A 114 -7.26 17.88 30.94
C LEU A 114 -7.85 18.40 29.62
N ALA A 115 -7.64 17.68 28.51
CA ALA A 115 -8.22 18.03 27.22
C ALA A 115 -9.76 18.03 27.26
N CYS A 116 -10.35 17.04 27.92
CA CYS A 116 -11.80 16.99 28.16
C CYS A 116 -12.29 18.25 28.88
N GLY A 117 -11.67 18.61 30.01
CA GLY A 117 -12.03 19.81 30.77
C GLY A 117 -11.88 21.11 29.97
N LEU A 118 -10.81 21.23 29.18
CA LEU A 118 -10.55 22.39 28.33
C LEU A 118 -11.61 22.50 27.22
N TYR A 119 -11.97 21.43 26.51
CA TYR A 119 -13.02 21.48 25.49
C TYR A 119 -14.40 21.80 26.06
N LEU A 120 -14.73 21.27 27.25
CA LEU A 120 -15.95 21.67 27.97
C LEU A 120 -15.94 23.17 28.28
N SER A 121 -14.79 23.71 28.72
CA SER A 121 -14.67 25.13 29.03
C SER A 121 -14.85 26.03 27.79
N ILE A 122 -14.40 25.61 26.61
CA ILE A 122 -14.62 26.34 25.35
C ILE A 122 -16.11 26.41 25.03
N GLY A 123 -16.83 25.29 25.15
CA GLY A 123 -18.27 25.23 24.89
C GLY A 123 -19.10 26.06 25.87
N LEU A 124 -18.62 26.21 27.11
CA LEU A 124 -19.30 26.98 28.17
C LEU A 124 -19.00 28.49 28.09
N SER A 125 -17.73 28.89 27.91
CA SER A 125 -17.37 30.32 27.91
C SER A 125 -17.84 31.01 26.64
N TYR A 126 -17.76 30.34 25.48
CA TYR A 126 -18.15 30.90 24.20
C TYR A 126 -17.40 32.20 23.85
N GLU A 127 -16.13 32.31 24.24
CA GLU A 127 -15.29 33.49 24.03
C GLU A 127 -14.11 33.21 23.10
N LEU A 128 -13.80 34.16 22.21
CA LEU A 128 -12.75 33.98 21.18
C LEU A 128 -11.35 33.86 21.80
N THR A 129 -11.04 34.72 22.78
CA THR A 129 -9.74 34.71 23.46
C THR A 129 -9.55 33.41 24.25
N TRP A 130 -10.58 32.96 24.97
CA TRP A 130 -10.50 31.70 25.70
C TRP A 130 -10.41 30.50 24.77
N LEU A 131 -11.11 30.51 23.63
CA LEU A 131 -10.97 29.49 22.59
C LEU A 131 -9.50 29.31 22.21
N TYR A 132 -8.77 30.39 21.93
CA TYR A 132 -7.35 30.31 21.58
C TYR A 132 -6.48 29.79 22.71
N VAL A 133 -6.68 30.28 23.93
CA VAL A 133 -5.91 29.85 25.11
C VAL A 133 -6.15 28.36 25.38
N ALA A 134 -7.41 27.94 25.47
CA ALA A 134 -7.77 26.56 25.73
C ALA A 134 -7.29 25.62 24.61
N GLN A 135 -7.44 26.01 23.33
CA GLN A 135 -6.95 25.22 22.20
C GLN A 135 -5.42 25.07 22.23
N PHE A 136 -4.68 26.15 22.54
CA PHE A 136 -3.22 26.09 22.71
C PHE A 136 -2.84 25.12 23.84
N LEU A 137 -3.54 25.18 24.98
CA LEU A 137 -3.28 24.31 26.13
C LEU A 137 -3.61 22.84 25.83
N VAL A 138 -4.70 22.55 25.12
CA VAL A 138 -5.04 21.19 24.66
C VAL A 138 -3.89 20.61 23.84
N GLU A 139 -3.38 21.38 22.89
CA GLU A 139 -2.33 20.93 21.98
C GLU A 139 -0.97 20.82 22.68
N ALA A 140 -0.68 21.72 23.63
CA ALA A 140 0.49 21.61 24.50
C ALA A 140 0.46 20.33 25.36
N VAL A 141 -0.70 19.96 25.90
CA VAL A 141 -0.91 18.68 26.59
C VAL A 141 -0.77 17.51 25.61
N GLY A 142 -1.27 17.66 24.38
CA GLY A 142 -1.15 16.71 23.29
C GLY A 142 0.30 16.31 22.95
N LEU A 143 1.28 17.20 23.16
CA LEU A 143 2.71 16.91 22.96
C LEU A 143 3.22 15.78 23.84
N PHE A 144 2.60 15.54 24.99
CA PHE A 144 2.93 14.44 25.90
C PHE A 144 2.05 13.21 25.64
N THR A 145 0.77 13.45 25.41
CA THR A 145 -0.25 12.40 25.26
C THR A 145 -0.10 11.62 23.97
N ASN A 146 0.13 12.29 22.83
CA ASN A 146 0.17 11.64 21.52
C ASN A 146 1.36 10.68 21.37
N PRO A 147 2.60 11.04 21.72
CA PRO A 147 3.71 10.10 21.72
C PRO A 147 3.49 8.93 22.68
N ALA A 148 2.90 9.18 23.84
CA ALA A 148 2.58 8.12 24.80
C ALA A 148 1.55 7.12 24.25
N LYS A 149 0.48 7.59 23.57
CA LYS A 149 -0.50 6.74 22.87
C LYS A 149 0.16 5.92 21.76
N GLN A 150 1.03 6.52 20.95
CA GLN A 150 1.77 5.81 19.89
C GLN A 150 2.72 4.75 20.44
N ALA A 151 3.42 5.04 21.53
CA ALA A 151 4.33 4.10 22.15
C ALA A 151 3.58 2.91 22.79
N ILE A 152 2.41 3.15 23.39
CA ILE A 152 1.50 2.09 23.86
C ILE A 152 1.03 1.23 22.66
N TRP A 153 0.66 1.86 21.55
CA TRP A 153 0.23 1.16 20.33
C TRP A 153 1.31 0.22 19.78
N VAL A 154 2.56 0.68 19.70
CA VAL A 154 3.68 -0.15 19.24
C VAL A 154 3.98 -1.28 20.24
N ALA A 155 3.81 -1.05 21.54
CA ALA A 155 4.09 -2.05 22.57
C ALA A 155 3.07 -3.21 22.60
N ILE A 156 1.84 -3.00 22.15
CA ILE A 156 0.77 -4.04 22.17
C ILE A 156 0.70 -4.87 20.89
N VAL A 157 1.42 -4.49 19.83
CA VAL A 157 1.36 -5.14 18.51
C VAL A 157 2.62 -5.98 18.26
N PRO A 158 2.49 -7.25 17.81
CA PRO A 158 3.63 -8.08 17.39
C PRO A 158 4.42 -7.42 16.25
N ARG A 159 5.76 -7.54 16.27
CA ARG A 159 6.66 -6.82 15.34
C ARG A 159 6.36 -7.12 13.87
N GLU A 160 5.96 -8.34 13.58
CA GLU A 160 5.64 -8.86 12.24
C GLU A 160 4.38 -8.19 11.66
N ARG A 161 3.55 -7.59 12.51
CA ARG A 161 2.25 -6.99 12.15
C ARG A 161 2.18 -5.48 12.36
N LEU A 162 3.28 -4.85 12.78
CA LEU A 162 3.34 -3.40 13.01
C LEU A 162 3.01 -2.60 11.75
N ALA A 163 3.41 -3.07 10.57
CA ALA A 163 3.08 -2.41 9.31
C ALA A 163 1.57 -2.32 9.06
N VAL A 164 0.85 -3.43 9.27
CA VAL A 164 -0.62 -3.49 9.13
C VAL A 164 -1.30 -2.65 10.21
N ALA A 165 -0.85 -2.74 11.46
CA ALA A 165 -1.39 -1.93 12.55
C ALA A 165 -1.21 -0.43 12.29
N ASN A 166 -0.04 0.01 11.82
CA ASN A 166 0.21 1.41 11.47
C ASN A 166 -0.69 1.89 10.33
N GLN A 167 -0.92 1.06 9.30
CA GLN A 167 -1.85 1.40 8.22
C GLN A 167 -3.28 1.56 8.73
N VAL A 168 -3.75 0.65 9.59
CA VAL A 168 -5.07 0.73 10.22
C VAL A 168 -5.19 1.99 11.09
N SER A 169 -4.16 2.32 11.86
CA SER A 169 -4.13 3.54 12.67
C SER A 169 -4.21 4.79 11.80
N LEU A 170 -3.41 4.88 10.74
CA LEU A 170 -3.43 6.01 9.81
C LEU A 170 -4.80 6.17 9.15
N PHE A 171 -5.39 5.06 8.70
CA PHE A 171 -6.75 5.08 8.15
C PHE A 171 -7.78 5.51 9.19
N SER A 172 -7.65 5.09 10.45
CA SER A 172 -8.58 5.46 11.51
C SER A 172 -8.51 6.96 11.84
N VAL A 173 -7.31 7.54 11.80
CA VAL A 173 -7.09 8.97 12.05
C VAL A 173 -7.63 9.83 10.90
N TYR A 174 -7.20 9.56 9.66
CA TYR A 174 -7.58 10.41 8.51
C TYR A 174 -8.94 10.06 7.92
N GLY A 175 -9.34 8.79 7.98
CA GLY A 175 -10.67 8.32 7.56
C GLY A 175 -11.80 8.76 8.49
N ALA A 176 -11.48 9.28 9.68
CA ALA A 176 -12.47 9.91 10.55
C ALA A 176 -12.90 11.30 10.07
N VAL A 177 -12.08 12.01 9.27
CA VAL A 177 -12.38 13.38 8.80
C VAL A 177 -13.69 13.44 8.01
N PRO A 178 -13.93 12.59 6.99
CA PRO A 178 -15.17 12.67 6.21
C PRO A 178 -16.40 12.39 7.07
N VAL A 179 -16.28 11.48 8.04
CA VAL A 179 -17.34 11.16 8.99
C VAL A 179 -17.61 12.36 9.91
N ALA A 180 -16.57 13.01 10.43
CA ALA A 180 -16.69 14.22 11.23
C ALA A 180 -17.33 15.37 10.43
N SER A 181 -16.89 15.59 9.19
CA SER A 181 -17.45 16.59 8.27
C SER A 181 -18.93 16.34 7.99
N LEU A 182 -19.30 15.09 7.69
CA LEU A 182 -20.70 14.72 7.47
C LEU A 182 -21.54 14.92 8.74
N LEU A 183 -21.03 14.47 9.89
CA LEU A 183 -21.69 14.64 11.17
C LEU A 183 -21.88 16.12 11.51
N PHE A 184 -20.86 16.95 11.29
CA PHE A 184 -20.95 18.40 11.51
C PHE A 184 -21.96 19.08 10.57
N ALA A 185 -21.96 18.70 9.29
CA ALA A 185 -22.92 19.22 8.31
C ALA A 185 -24.36 18.81 8.68
N LEU A 186 -24.56 17.55 9.12
CA LEU A 186 -25.85 17.07 9.60
C LEU A 186 -26.30 17.82 10.84
N LEU A 187 -25.43 17.96 11.86
CA LEU A 187 -25.71 18.73 13.08
C LEU A 187 -26.09 20.18 12.74
N SER A 188 -25.34 20.82 11.85
CA SER A 188 -25.58 22.20 11.41
C SER A 188 -26.88 22.36 10.61
N THR A 189 -27.34 21.30 9.94
CA THR A 189 -28.58 21.32 9.15
C THR A 189 -29.79 21.02 10.02
N VAL A 190 -29.70 19.98 10.85
CA VAL A 190 -30.75 19.57 11.81
C VAL A 190 -31.05 20.68 12.81
N ALA A 191 -30.02 21.40 13.27
CA ALA A 191 -30.22 22.53 14.16
C ALA A 191 -31.10 23.64 13.56
N ARG A 192 -31.17 23.78 12.22
CA ARG A 192 -32.04 24.74 11.53
C ARG A 192 -33.51 24.32 11.46
N VAL A 193 -33.81 23.04 11.71
CA VAL A 193 -35.16 22.46 11.60
C VAL A 193 -35.94 22.60 12.91
N PHE A 194 -35.25 22.76 14.05
CA PHE A 194 -35.89 22.93 15.35
C PHE A 194 -36.35 24.38 15.55
N PRO A 195 -37.67 24.66 15.56
CA PRO A 195 -38.18 26.02 15.69
C PRO A 195 -38.12 26.44 17.16
N GLY A 196 -37.27 27.41 17.51
CA GLY A 196 -37.20 27.95 18.88
C GLY A 196 -36.02 28.87 19.16
N SER A 197 -34.93 28.75 18.41
CA SER A 197 -33.83 29.71 18.38
C SER A 197 -33.87 30.48 17.07
N GLY A 198 -33.67 31.79 17.08
CA GLY A 198 -33.40 32.51 15.82
C GLY A 198 -32.17 31.95 15.12
N GLN A 199 -31.88 32.43 13.90
CA GLN A 199 -30.76 31.97 13.03
C GLN A 199 -29.38 31.88 13.73
N SER A 200 -29.20 32.58 14.85
CA SER A 200 -27.98 32.58 15.68
C SER A 200 -27.91 31.45 16.73
N GLY A 201 -29.05 30.94 17.23
CA GLY A 201 -29.06 29.87 18.23
C GLY A 201 -28.94 28.46 17.62
N ASP A 202 -29.30 28.30 16.35
CA ASP A 202 -29.16 27.02 15.63
C ASP A 202 -27.70 26.66 15.41
N ALA A 203 -26.88 27.62 14.95
CA ALA A 203 -25.43 27.43 14.78
C ALA A 203 -24.74 27.15 16.12
N ARG A 204 -25.14 27.85 17.19
CA ARG A 204 -24.60 27.66 18.54
C ARG A 204 -24.85 26.25 19.06
N THR A 205 -26.04 25.71 18.83
CA THR A 205 -26.40 24.36 19.28
C THR A 205 -25.53 23.30 18.62
N ALA A 206 -25.36 23.37 17.30
CA ALA A 206 -24.51 22.43 16.55
C ALA A 206 -23.04 22.47 17.03
N ILE A 207 -22.49 23.67 17.25
CA ILE A 207 -21.12 23.87 17.74
C ILE A 207 -20.95 23.29 19.14
N VAL A 208 -21.84 23.60 20.08
CA VAL A 208 -21.75 23.11 21.46
C VAL A 208 -21.87 21.60 21.51
N VAL A 209 -22.81 20.99 20.78
CA VAL A 209 -22.97 19.53 20.72
C VAL A 209 -21.69 18.87 20.16
N ALA A 210 -21.09 19.45 19.13
CA ALA A 210 -19.83 18.97 18.56
C ALA A 210 -18.65 19.05 19.55
N LEU A 211 -18.54 20.15 20.32
CA LEU A 211 -17.53 20.31 21.37
C LEU A 211 -17.74 19.35 22.54
N LEU A 212 -18.99 19.14 22.97
CA LEU A 212 -19.35 18.17 24.02
C LEU A 212 -19.04 16.74 23.58
N PHE A 213 -19.34 16.40 22.33
CA PHE A 213 -18.97 15.11 21.75
C PHE A 213 -17.45 14.91 21.80
N ASN A 214 -16.67 15.91 21.36
CA ASN A 214 -15.21 15.85 21.41
C ASN A 214 -14.70 15.69 22.86
N ALA A 215 -15.20 16.46 23.81
CA ALA A 215 -14.84 16.30 25.22
C ALA A 215 -15.15 14.87 25.74
N ALA A 216 -16.28 14.29 25.34
CA ALA A 216 -16.65 12.94 25.71
C ALA A 216 -15.72 11.87 25.10
N THR A 217 -15.20 12.08 23.89
CA THR A 217 -14.24 11.13 23.28
C THR A 217 -12.92 11.09 24.04
N PHE A 218 -12.44 12.23 24.56
CA PHE A 218 -11.27 12.29 25.44
C PHE A 218 -11.51 11.55 26.76
N ALA A 219 -12.66 11.74 27.40
CA ALA A 219 -13.02 11.01 28.61
C ALA A 219 -13.11 9.49 28.36
N LEU A 220 -13.65 9.08 27.21
CA LEU A 220 -13.70 7.69 26.78
C LEU A 220 -12.29 7.11 26.56
N SER A 221 -11.39 7.88 25.93
CA SER A 221 -9.99 7.50 25.74
C SER A 221 -9.28 7.29 27.09
N ALA A 222 -9.38 8.26 28.00
CA ALA A 222 -8.83 8.17 29.35
C ALA A 222 -9.35 6.92 30.08
N THR A 223 -10.66 6.69 30.04
CA THR A 223 -11.32 5.53 30.66
C THR A 223 -10.83 4.21 30.05
N THR A 224 -10.68 4.16 28.73
CA THR A 224 -10.22 2.96 28.03
C THR A 224 -8.80 2.56 28.44
N VAL A 225 -7.89 3.55 28.54
CA VAL A 225 -6.51 3.35 29.00
C VAL A 225 -6.48 2.94 30.47
N LEU A 226 -7.28 3.59 31.32
CA LEU A 226 -7.38 3.28 32.75
C LEU A 226 -7.86 1.84 32.99
N LEU A 227 -8.91 1.41 32.29
CA LEU A 227 -9.46 0.05 32.40
C LEU A 227 -8.52 -1.01 31.80
N SER A 228 -7.73 -0.64 30.79
CA SER A 228 -6.80 -1.55 30.11
C SER A 228 -5.39 -1.53 30.72
N ARG A 229 -5.14 -0.74 31.78
CA ARG A 229 -3.80 -0.51 32.36
C ARG A 229 -3.03 -1.78 32.72
N ARG A 230 -3.72 -2.86 33.09
CA ARG A 230 -3.09 -4.13 33.50
C ARG A 230 -2.59 -4.95 32.31
N LEU A 231 -3.13 -4.70 31.12
CA LEU A 231 -2.82 -5.46 29.91
C LEU A 231 -1.80 -4.75 29.01
N ILE A 232 -1.46 -3.51 29.33
CA ILE A 232 -0.41 -2.74 28.65
C ILE A 232 0.92 -3.12 29.34
N PRO A 233 1.98 -3.50 28.61
CA PRO A 233 3.29 -3.76 29.20
C PRO A 233 3.88 -2.51 29.87
N PRO A 234 4.58 -2.60 31.02
CA PRO A 234 5.33 -1.48 31.56
C PRO A 234 6.59 -1.29 30.70
N THR A 235 6.69 -0.14 30.03
CA THR A 235 7.90 0.20 29.27
C THR A 235 8.92 0.84 30.21
N PRO A 236 10.18 0.39 30.22
CA PRO A 236 11.23 1.03 31.01
C PRO A 236 11.40 2.49 30.58
N THR A 237 11.43 3.41 31.54
CA THR A 237 11.83 4.80 31.33
C THR A 237 13.32 4.82 30.97
N ASP A 238 13.63 5.15 29.72
CA ASP A 238 15.01 5.21 29.26
C ASP A 238 15.63 6.52 29.73
N ARG A 239 16.41 6.46 30.83
CA ARG A 239 16.98 7.66 31.47
C ARG A 239 18.14 8.28 30.69
N GLN A 240 18.63 7.62 29.62
CA GLN A 240 19.86 7.99 28.92
C GLN A 240 19.68 8.66 27.55
N ALA A 241 18.46 8.83 27.05
CA ALA A 241 18.22 9.44 25.75
C ALA A 241 18.11 10.98 25.85
N SER A 242 19.22 11.68 26.06
CA SER A 242 19.30 13.13 25.82
C SER A 242 20.21 13.42 24.63
N SER A 243 19.69 13.32 23.41
CA SER A 243 20.36 13.94 22.26
C SER A 243 19.97 15.41 22.17
N ASN A 244 20.95 16.30 22.06
CA ASN A 244 20.73 17.73 21.87
C ASN A 244 19.88 17.99 20.61
N VAL A 245 18.70 18.60 20.77
CA VAL A 245 17.76 18.87 19.67
C VAL A 245 18.38 19.72 18.55
N PHE A 246 19.27 20.64 18.92
CA PHE A 246 19.99 21.48 17.94
C PHE A 246 20.99 20.68 17.10
N SER A 247 21.61 19.61 17.62
CA SER A 247 22.48 18.76 16.81
C SER A 247 21.68 17.90 15.84
N LEU A 248 20.45 17.50 16.21
CA LEU A 248 19.53 16.78 15.32
C LEU A 248 19.11 17.63 14.10
N ILE A 249 18.85 18.92 14.31
CA ILE A 249 18.52 19.86 13.23
C ILE A 249 19.74 20.08 12.32
N ALA A 250 20.93 20.29 12.90
CA ALA A 250 22.16 20.50 12.15
C ALA A 250 22.54 19.28 11.28
N GLU A 251 22.42 18.07 11.83
CA GLU A 251 22.65 16.82 11.09
C GLU A 251 21.61 16.56 10.01
N GLY A 252 20.32 16.85 10.27
CA GLY A 252 19.26 16.74 9.27
C GLY A 252 19.49 17.66 8.07
N VAL A 253 19.91 18.90 8.33
CA VAL A 253 20.22 19.89 7.28
C VAL A 253 21.47 19.51 6.48
N SER A 254 22.52 18.99 7.12
CA SER A 254 23.74 18.58 6.43
C SER A 254 23.50 17.37 5.52
N PHE A 255 22.70 16.39 5.97
CA PHE A 255 22.32 15.23 5.17
C PHE A 255 21.52 15.60 3.91
N LEU A 256 20.56 16.51 4.03
CA LEU A 256 19.75 16.97 2.88
C LEU A 256 20.56 17.70 1.81
N ARG A 257 21.67 18.37 2.19
CA ARG A 257 22.56 19.03 1.23
C ARG A 257 23.43 18.04 0.44
N GLY A 258 23.71 16.86 1.01
CA GLY A 258 24.64 15.88 0.43
C GLY A 258 24.08 15.09 -0.75
N GLN A 259 22.75 14.93 -0.86
CA GLN A 259 22.13 14.10 -1.89
C GLN A 259 21.09 14.86 -2.74
N PRO A 260 21.24 14.93 -4.08
CA PRO A 260 20.32 15.67 -4.95
C PRO A 260 18.89 15.13 -4.91
N LEU A 261 18.72 13.81 -4.72
CA LEU A 261 17.42 13.17 -4.58
C LEU A 261 16.69 13.63 -3.31
N MET A 262 17.37 13.60 -2.16
CA MET A 262 16.78 14.01 -0.88
C MET A 262 16.39 15.49 -0.89
N ARG A 263 17.20 16.35 -1.50
CA ARG A 263 16.85 17.76 -1.71
C ARG A 263 15.58 17.91 -2.54
N ALA A 264 15.46 17.15 -3.63
CA ALA A 264 14.28 17.21 -4.49
C ALA A 264 13.01 16.70 -3.79
N LEU A 265 13.13 15.64 -2.97
CA LEU A 265 12.02 15.14 -2.15
C LEU A 265 11.63 16.14 -1.07
N TYR A 266 12.60 16.74 -0.40
CA TYR A 266 12.36 17.75 0.62
C TYR A 266 11.64 18.97 0.04
N VAL A 267 12.15 19.55 -1.05
CA VAL A 267 11.50 20.68 -1.74
C VAL A 267 10.11 20.28 -2.26
N GLY A 268 9.97 19.05 -2.77
CA GLY A 268 8.70 18.46 -3.18
C GLY A 268 7.65 18.47 -2.07
N VAL A 269 7.99 17.88 -0.92
CA VAL A 269 7.11 17.80 0.25
C VAL A 269 6.77 19.19 0.77
N ILE A 270 7.78 20.03 1.03
CA ILE A 270 7.58 21.37 1.57
C ILE A 270 6.75 22.24 0.63
N GLY A 271 7.03 22.21 -0.67
CA GLY A 271 6.27 22.94 -1.66
C GLY A 271 4.80 22.48 -1.76
N ALA A 272 4.56 21.17 -1.70
CA ALA A 272 3.21 20.61 -1.71
C ALA A 272 2.41 21.02 -0.46
N PHE A 273 3.00 21.00 0.73
CA PHE A 273 2.35 21.48 1.96
C PHE A 273 2.17 22.99 2.00
N GLY A 274 3.08 23.76 1.40
CA GLY A 274 2.89 25.20 1.23
C GLY A 274 1.67 25.50 0.35
N ALA A 275 1.56 24.82 -0.80
CA ALA A 275 0.39 24.93 -1.67
C ALA A 275 -0.90 24.48 -0.96
N GLY A 276 -0.90 23.31 -0.32
CA GLY A 276 -2.06 22.80 0.43
C GLY A 276 -2.45 23.66 1.63
N GLY A 277 -1.47 24.25 2.31
CA GLY A 277 -1.70 25.16 3.43
C GLY A 277 -2.39 26.46 3.02
N LEU A 278 -2.10 26.98 1.82
CA LEU A 278 -2.84 28.11 1.26
C LEU A 278 -4.30 27.76 1.03
N ILE A 279 -4.60 26.55 0.53
CA ILE A 279 -5.98 26.06 0.38
C ILE A 279 -6.68 26.08 1.73
N ILE A 280 -6.08 25.48 2.75
CA ILE A 280 -6.67 25.41 4.09
C ILE A 280 -6.91 26.81 4.65
N GLY A 281 -5.95 27.72 4.47
CA GLY A 281 -6.05 29.11 4.94
C GLY A 281 -7.18 29.91 4.28
N VAL A 282 -7.45 29.70 2.99
CA VAL A 282 -8.49 30.46 2.26
C VAL A 282 -9.77 29.69 1.98
N ALA A 283 -9.86 28.40 2.32
CA ALA A 283 -10.97 27.52 1.96
C ALA A 283 -12.33 28.10 2.37
N GLN A 284 -12.43 28.63 3.57
CA GLN A 284 -13.70 29.19 4.07
C GLN A 284 -14.06 30.51 3.37
N LEU A 285 -13.08 31.36 3.10
CA LEU A 285 -13.28 32.59 2.31
C LEU A 285 -13.71 32.26 0.88
N TYR A 286 -13.09 31.26 0.26
CA TYR A 286 -13.46 30.79 -1.08
C TYR A 286 -14.88 30.22 -1.09
N ILE A 287 -15.26 29.40 -0.12
CA ILE A 287 -16.61 28.82 -0.05
C ILE A 287 -17.68 29.86 0.25
N ALA A 288 -17.34 30.92 0.98
CA ALA A 288 -18.22 32.06 1.15
C ALA A 288 -18.53 32.76 -0.19
N THR A 289 -17.60 32.76 -1.16
CA THR A 289 -17.87 33.28 -2.52
C THR A 289 -18.77 32.38 -3.38
N LEU A 290 -19.03 31.15 -2.94
CA LEU A 290 -19.89 30.17 -3.60
C LEU A 290 -21.28 30.06 -2.95
N ASP A 291 -21.61 30.95 -2.00
CA ASP A 291 -22.88 30.99 -1.25
C ASP A 291 -23.27 29.69 -0.52
N ALA A 292 -22.30 28.81 -0.21
CA ALA A 292 -22.57 27.51 0.39
C ALA A 292 -22.56 27.48 1.95
N GLY A 293 -22.14 28.58 2.58
CA GLY A 293 -22.11 28.74 4.05
C GLY A 293 -21.23 27.71 4.80
N ALA A 294 -21.43 27.61 6.12
CA ALA A 294 -20.64 26.71 6.98
C ALA A 294 -20.81 25.21 6.63
N ALA A 295 -21.99 24.81 6.14
CA ALA A 295 -22.24 23.45 5.68
C ALA A 295 -21.41 23.13 4.42
N GLY A 296 -21.32 24.07 3.48
CA GLY A 296 -20.45 23.95 2.30
C GLY A 296 -18.98 23.80 2.69
N TYR A 297 -18.51 24.53 3.71
CA TYR A 297 -17.15 24.38 4.24
C TYR A 297 -16.88 22.99 4.78
N GLY A 298 -17.79 22.45 5.61
CA GLY A 298 -17.69 21.08 6.11
C GLY A 298 -17.60 20.04 5.00
N VAL A 299 -18.40 20.19 3.92
CA VAL A 299 -18.41 19.29 2.75
C VAL A 299 -17.10 19.35 1.99
N VAL A 300 -16.62 20.54 1.62
CA VAL A 300 -15.36 20.69 0.86
C VAL A 300 -14.16 20.23 1.71
N PHE A 301 -14.13 20.57 3.00
CA PHE A 301 -13.10 20.08 3.91
C PHE A 301 -13.12 18.54 3.96
N GLY A 302 -14.30 17.95 4.13
CA GLY A 302 -14.47 16.49 4.17
C GLY A 302 -14.08 15.79 2.88
N ILE A 303 -14.40 16.37 1.71
CA ILE A 303 -14.09 15.76 0.41
C ILE A 303 -12.59 15.80 0.09
N VAL A 304 -11.88 16.87 0.47
CA VAL A 304 -10.42 16.96 0.31
C VAL A 304 -9.74 15.85 1.11
N PHE A 305 -10.15 15.64 2.36
CA PHE A 305 -9.59 14.57 3.19
C PHE A 305 -10.06 13.17 2.76
N THR A 306 -11.27 13.04 2.21
CA THR A 306 -11.71 11.80 1.53
C THR A 306 -10.79 11.45 0.37
N GLY A 307 -10.52 12.43 -0.49
CA GLY A 307 -9.57 12.31 -1.58
C GLY A 307 -8.20 11.90 -1.04
N LEU A 308 -7.69 12.61 -0.03
CA LEU A 308 -6.42 12.30 0.63
C LEU A 308 -6.33 10.85 1.11
N ALA A 309 -7.33 10.38 1.87
CA ALA A 309 -7.39 9.02 2.39
C ALA A 309 -7.43 7.97 1.28
N LEU A 310 -8.26 8.21 0.24
CA LEU A 310 -8.31 7.32 -0.93
C LEU A 310 -6.98 7.32 -1.69
N GLY A 311 -6.33 8.48 -1.82
CA GLY A 311 -5.03 8.64 -2.45
C GLY A 311 -3.94 7.87 -1.71
N MET A 312 -3.96 7.89 -0.38
CA MET A 312 -3.04 7.08 0.44
C MET A 312 -3.28 5.58 0.28
N LEU A 313 -4.53 5.15 0.10
CA LEU A 313 -4.90 3.75 -0.10
C LEU A 313 -4.57 3.22 -1.50
N VAL A 314 -4.77 4.06 -2.52
CA VAL A 314 -4.56 3.73 -3.93
C VAL A 314 -3.08 3.89 -4.33
N GLY A 315 -2.36 4.86 -3.77
CA GLY A 315 -0.96 5.17 -4.12
C GLY A 315 -0.03 3.96 -4.13
N PRO A 316 0.04 3.15 -3.05
CA PRO A 316 0.86 1.94 -3.01
C PRO A 316 0.48 0.88 -4.05
N ARG A 317 -0.80 0.81 -4.45
CA ARG A 317 -1.28 -0.13 -5.47
C ARG A 317 -0.87 0.25 -6.90
N ILE A 318 -0.55 1.52 -7.15
CA ILE A 318 -0.08 2.01 -8.46
C ILE A 318 1.44 1.79 -8.64
N LEU A 319 2.19 1.59 -7.55
CA LEU A 319 3.64 1.40 -7.56
C LEU A 319 4.20 0.30 -8.48
N PRO A 320 3.49 -0.83 -8.74
CA PRO A 320 3.97 -1.83 -9.70
C PRO A 320 4.08 -1.31 -11.13
N THR A 321 3.35 -0.23 -11.48
CA THR A 321 3.35 0.34 -12.83
C THR A 321 4.24 1.57 -12.99
N ILE A 322 4.19 2.49 -12.02
CA ILE A 322 4.89 3.77 -12.10
C ILE A 322 6.00 3.79 -11.04
N PRO A 323 7.26 4.09 -11.43
CA PRO A 323 8.34 4.27 -10.46
C PRO A 323 7.94 5.27 -9.36
N ARG A 324 8.18 4.92 -8.09
CA ARG A 324 7.89 5.75 -6.88
C ARG A 324 8.26 7.22 -7.10
N ARG A 325 9.47 7.44 -7.60
CA ARG A 325 10.07 8.73 -7.95
C ARG A 325 9.21 9.57 -8.91
N THR A 326 8.73 8.96 -9.99
CA THR A 326 7.89 9.61 -11.00
C THR A 326 6.48 9.87 -10.47
N LEU A 327 5.91 8.89 -9.73
CA LEU A 327 4.56 8.99 -9.19
C LEU A 327 4.46 10.10 -8.13
N PHE A 328 5.47 10.24 -7.28
CA PHE A 328 5.59 11.34 -6.32
C PHE A 328 5.56 12.72 -7.01
N ALA A 329 6.42 12.95 -8.00
CA ALA A 329 6.50 14.27 -8.64
C ALA A 329 5.25 14.59 -9.47
N ARG A 330 4.74 13.62 -10.25
CA ARG A 330 3.55 13.82 -11.09
C ARG A 330 2.28 14.05 -10.28
N SER A 331 2.13 13.39 -9.13
CA SER A 331 0.97 13.61 -8.26
C SER A 331 0.94 15.03 -7.68
N ILE A 332 2.10 15.62 -7.30
CA ILE A 332 2.15 17.05 -6.93
C ILE A 332 1.67 17.95 -8.09
N GLY A 333 2.11 17.65 -9.31
CA GLY A 333 1.69 18.40 -10.50
C GLY A 333 0.18 18.31 -10.75
N LEU A 334 -0.38 17.09 -10.67
CA LEU A 334 -1.82 16.87 -10.85
C LEU A 334 -2.64 17.54 -9.74
N ALA A 335 -2.17 17.55 -8.49
CA ALA A 335 -2.78 18.32 -7.41
C ALA A 335 -2.76 19.83 -7.72
N GLY A 336 -1.65 20.34 -8.26
CA GLY A 336 -1.53 21.73 -8.70
C GLY A 336 -2.50 22.09 -9.83
N ILE A 337 -2.68 21.21 -10.82
CA ILE A 337 -3.67 21.41 -11.90
C ILE A 337 -5.10 21.41 -11.33
N ALA A 338 -5.44 20.47 -10.46
CA ALA A 338 -6.75 20.41 -9.82
C ALA A 338 -7.02 21.67 -8.99
N LEU A 339 -5.98 22.21 -8.33
CA LEU A 339 -6.06 23.45 -7.57
C LEU A 339 -6.25 24.70 -8.46
N LEU A 340 -5.57 24.76 -9.62
CA LEU A 340 -5.81 25.80 -10.62
C LEU A 340 -7.24 25.71 -11.17
N ALA A 341 -7.74 24.50 -11.45
CA ALA A 341 -9.12 24.32 -11.86
C ALA A 341 -10.08 24.84 -10.77
N MET A 342 -9.86 24.44 -9.52
CA MET A 342 -10.65 24.93 -8.38
C MET A 342 -10.66 26.46 -8.29
N SER A 343 -9.53 27.13 -8.54
CA SER A 343 -9.45 28.60 -8.49
C SER A 343 -10.34 29.33 -9.50
N LEU A 344 -10.72 28.66 -10.60
CA LEU A 344 -11.52 29.22 -11.69
C LEU A 344 -13.00 28.82 -11.60
N LEU A 345 -13.33 27.83 -10.77
CA LEU A 345 -14.69 27.32 -10.65
C LEU A 345 -15.51 28.22 -9.71
N GLN A 346 -16.64 28.69 -10.22
CA GLN A 346 -17.64 29.47 -9.48
C GLN A 346 -18.87 28.64 -9.09
N ASP A 347 -18.90 27.37 -9.50
CA ASP A 347 -19.93 26.41 -9.15
C ASP A 347 -19.45 25.54 -7.98
N PHE A 348 -20.28 25.44 -6.93
CA PHE A 348 -19.96 24.69 -5.72
C PHE A 348 -19.72 23.20 -5.97
N VAL A 349 -20.49 22.57 -6.86
CA VAL A 349 -20.39 21.12 -7.13
C VAL A 349 -19.10 20.82 -7.87
N LEU A 350 -18.79 21.60 -8.92
CA LEU A 350 -17.55 21.46 -9.65
C LEU A 350 -16.33 21.76 -8.76
N ALA A 351 -16.40 22.80 -7.93
CA ALA A 351 -15.34 23.14 -6.98
C ALA A 351 -15.09 22.00 -5.97
N THR A 352 -16.16 21.35 -5.49
CA THR A 352 -16.08 20.17 -4.62
C THR A 352 -15.40 18.99 -5.33
N GLY A 353 -15.73 18.76 -6.60
CA GLY A 353 -15.06 17.75 -7.43
C GLY A 353 -13.56 18.02 -7.65
N ALA A 354 -13.19 19.29 -7.88
CA ALA A 354 -11.79 19.68 -7.98
C ALA A 354 -11.04 19.52 -6.65
N ALA A 355 -11.68 19.88 -5.52
CA ALA A 355 -11.14 19.73 -4.18
C ALA A 355 -10.87 18.25 -3.83
N PHE A 356 -11.75 17.33 -4.24
CA PHE A 356 -11.51 15.89 -4.14
C PHE A 356 -10.24 15.46 -4.88
N LEU A 357 -10.04 15.94 -6.12
CA LEU A 357 -8.86 15.61 -6.92
C LEU A 357 -7.58 16.16 -6.31
N VAL A 358 -7.61 17.38 -5.76
CA VAL A 358 -6.49 17.94 -4.99
C VAL A 358 -6.12 17.00 -3.85
N GLY A 359 -7.10 16.60 -3.04
CA GLY A 359 -6.93 15.64 -1.96
C GLY A 359 -6.33 14.31 -2.44
N LEU A 360 -6.91 13.72 -3.48
CA LEU A 360 -6.49 12.44 -4.06
C LEU A 360 -5.01 12.43 -4.44
N PHE A 361 -4.59 13.43 -5.22
CA PHE A 361 -3.22 13.50 -5.68
C PHE A 361 -2.25 13.92 -4.57
N ALA A 362 -2.67 14.78 -3.64
CA ALA A 362 -1.89 15.08 -2.43
C ALA A 362 -1.65 13.83 -1.57
N GLY A 363 -2.66 12.96 -1.44
CA GLY A 363 -2.57 11.72 -0.66
C GLY A 363 -1.61 10.71 -1.28
N ILE A 364 -1.66 10.55 -2.61
CA ILE A 364 -0.70 9.74 -3.37
C ILE A 364 0.72 10.28 -3.18
N SER A 365 0.91 11.60 -3.31
CA SER A 365 2.21 12.23 -3.13
C SER A 365 2.75 12.03 -1.71
N TRP A 366 1.91 12.24 -0.69
CA TRP A 366 2.28 12.11 0.71
C TRP A 366 2.80 10.71 1.05
N ILE A 367 2.01 9.67 0.77
CA ILE A 367 2.39 8.30 1.13
C ILE A 367 3.67 7.87 0.40
N ILE A 368 3.81 8.24 -0.87
CA ILE A 368 4.99 7.87 -1.67
C ILE A 368 6.22 8.64 -1.20
N GLY A 369 6.09 9.95 -0.98
CA GLY A 369 7.17 10.80 -0.48
C GLY A 369 7.68 10.32 0.88
N TYR A 370 6.76 10.02 1.80
CA TYR A 370 7.06 9.44 3.09
C TYR A 370 7.82 8.11 2.96
N THR A 371 7.34 7.18 2.12
CA THR A 371 8.06 5.91 1.92
C THR A 371 9.43 6.09 1.28
N LEU A 372 9.58 7.01 0.33
CA LEU A 372 10.82 7.21 -0.42
C LEU A 372 11.93 7.79 0.46
N ILE A 373 11.59 8.71 1.37
CA ILE A 373 12.51 9.18 2.41
C ILE A 373 12.94 8.00 3.32
N GLY A 374 12.02 7.11 3.67
CA GLY A 374 12.32 5.94 4.49
C GLY A 374 13.32 4.95 3.87
N PHE A 375 13.30 4.79 2.54
CA PHE A 375 14.21 3.89 1.83
C PHE A 375 15.61 4.46 1.62
N GLU A 376 15.77 5.79 1.53
CA GLU A 376 17.06 6.42 1.23
C GLU A 376 17.89 6.71 2.49
N VAL A 377 17.26 6.70 3.68
CA VAL A 377 17.91 7.04 4.95
C VAL A 377 18.26 5.78 5.74
N GLU A 378 19.54 5.66 6.13
CA GLU A 378 20.06 4.63 7.03
C GLU A 378 19.30 4.62 8.37
N ASP A 379 19.10 3.43 8.95
CA ASP A 379 18.27 3.23 10.15
C ASP A 379 18.65 4.15 11.33
N ARG A 380 19.94 4.47 11.47
CA ARG A 380 20.47 5.37 12.52
C ARG A 380 20.07 6.84 12.35
N LEU A 381 19.91 7.32 11.12
CA LEU A 381 19.56 8.72 10.80
C LEU A 381 18.06 8.89 10.52
N ARG A 382 17.32 7.80 10.31
CA ARG A 382 15.91 7.82 9.90
C ARG A 382 15.06 8.68 10.83
N GLY A 383 15.08 8.42 12.14
CA GLY A 383 14.28 9.19 13.10
C GLY A 383 14.57 10.69 13.09
N ARG A 384 15.84 11.07 12.90
CA ARG A 384 16.30 12.47 12.89
C ARG A 384 15.84 13.21 11.64
N VAL A 385 16.02 12.59 10.47
CA VAL A 385 15.58 13.16 9.19
C VAL A 385 14.06 13.28 9.13
N PHE A 386 13.32 12.28 9.60
CA PHE A 386 11.86 12.36 9.68
C PHE A 386 11.39 13.47 10.62
N ALA A 387 11.99 13.60 11.82
CA ALA A 387 11.65 14.67 12.74
C ALA A 387 11.89 16.07 12.12
N PHE A 388 13.00 16.25 11.41
CA PHE A 388 13.29 17.49 10.69
C PHE A 388 12.25 17.78 9.59
N VAL A 389 11.98 16.80 8.71
CA VAL A 389 11.02 16.97 7.61
C VAL A 389 9.62 17.30 8.14
N VAL A 390 9.14 16.57 9.15
CA VAL A 390 7.81 16.79 9.75
C VAL A 390 7.74 18.16 10.42
N SER A 391 8.81 18.60 11.11
CA SER A 391 8.87 19.93 11.71
C SER A 391 8.81 21.03 10.66
N SER A 392 9.57 20.88 9.56
CA SER A 392 9.54 21.82 8.43
C SER A 392 8.16 21.88 7.76
N VAL A 393 7.49 20.74 7.60
CA VAL A 393 6.11 20.68 7.09
C VAL A 393 5.16 21.48 7.98
N ARG A 394 5.25 21.31 9.31
CA ARG A 394 4.41 22.05 10.27
C ARG A 394 4.64 23.56 10.19
N ILE A 395 5.90 23.99 10.12
CA ILE A 395 6.25 25.42 9.99
C ILE A 395 5.68 26.00 8.70
N VAL A 396 5.85 25.31 7.58
CA VAL A 396 5.37 25.79 6.27
C VAL A 396 3.85 25.81 6.22
N LEU A 397 3.18 24.82 6.82
CA LEU A 397 1.73 24.81 6.94
C LEU A 397 1.23 25.97 7.79
N LEU A 398 1.87 26.23 8.95
CA LEU A 398 1.57 27.37 9.82
C LEU A 398 1.69 28.70 9.06
N LEU A 399 2.80 28.91 8.35
CA LEU A 399 3.03 30.12 7.56
C LEU A 399 2.01 30.25 6.42
N ALA A 400 1.72 29.17 5.70
CA ALA A 400 0.78 29.20 4.59
C ALA A 400 -0.66 29.50 5.05
N VAL A 401 -1.10 28.92 6.16
CA VAL A 401 -2.43 29.19 6.75
C VAL A 401 -2.52 30.62 7.31
N ALA A 402 -1.44 31.15 7.88
CA ALA A 402 -1.38 32.54 8.34
C ALA A 402 -1.45 33.54 7.18
N VAL A 403 -0.67 33.29 6.12
CA VAL A 403 -0.53 34.22 4.99
C VAL A 403 -1.74 34.18 4.06
N GLY A 404 -2.41 33.03 3.92
CA GLY A 404 -3.53 32.82 2.99
C GLY A 404 -4.60 33.90 3.03
N PRO A 405 -5.29 34.13 4.17
CA PRO A 405 -6.33 35.17 4.26
C PRO A 405 -5.84 36.58 3.98
N GLY A 406 -4.64 36.93 4.46
CA GLY A 406 -4.04 38.25 4.21
C GLY A 406 -3.76 38.46 2.72
N LEU A 407 -3.22 37.44 2.06
CA LEU A 407 -2.97 37.44 0.62
C LEU A 407 -4.28 37.55 -0.17
N ALA A 408 -5.32 36.81 0.22
CA ALA A 408 -6.63 36.90 -0.39
C ALA A 408 -7.26 38.30 -0.24
N GLY A 409 -7.11 38.92 0.93
CA GLY A 409 -7.59 40.29 1.19
C GLY A 409 -6.88 41.34 0.32
N VAL A 410 -5.56 41.23 0.15
CA VAL A 410 -4.77 42.15 -0.70
C VAL A 410 -5.10 41.97 -2.18
N LEU A 411 -5.32 40.73 -2.63
CA LEU A 411 -5.62 40.44 -4.04
C LEU A 411 -7.01 40.93 -4.46
N GLY A 412 -7.97 41.05 -3.54
CA GLY A 412 -9.29 41.61 -3.83
C GLY A 412 -10.08 40.84 -4.90
N THR A 413 -11.15 41.44 -5.41
CA THR A 413 -11.99 40.86 -6.48
C THR A 413 -11.77 41.59 -7.79
N HIS A 414 -11.59 40.85 -8.88
CA HIS A 414 -11.36 41.40 -10.21
C HIS A 414 -12.31 40.78 -11.24
N ASP A 415 -13.05 41.63 -11.95
CA ASP A 415 -13.96 41.19 -13.00
C ASP A 415 -13.29 41.31 -14.38
N LEU A 416 -13.09 40.17 -15.05
CA LEU A 416 -12.54 40.10 -16.39
C LEU A 416 -13.65 39.82 -17.40
N ARG A 417 -13.87 40.75 -18.32
CA ARG A 417 -14.76 40.54 -19.47
C ARG A 417 -13.99 39.91 -20.62
N VAL A 418 -14.37 38.69 -20.99
CA VAL A 418 -13.85 37.96 -22.17
C VAL A 418 -15.02 37.73 -23.13
N GLY A 419 -15.21 38.66 -24.08
CA GLY A 419 -16.40 38.64 -24.94
C GLY A 419 -17.67 38.87 -24.11
N GLU A 420 -18.65 37.96 -24.22
CA GLU A 420 -19.87 37.97 -23.38
C GLU A 420 -19.69 37.27 -22.02
N LEU A 421 -18.56 36.58 -21.80
CA LEU A 421 -18.28 35.88 -20.55
C LEU A 421 -17.71 36.86 -19.52
N MET A 422 -18.40 37.02 -18.39
CA MET A 422 -17.86 37.71 -17.21
C MET A 422 -17.20 36.68 -16.30
N LEU A 423 -15.88 36.76 -16.15
CA LEU A 423 -15.11 35.87 -15.27
C LEU A 423 -14.69 36.68 -14.03
N THR A 424 -15.29 36.37 -12.89
CA THR A 424 -14.99 37.05 -11.62
C THR A 424 -13.90 36.29 -10.87
N LEU A 425 -12.72 36.89 -10.76
CA LEU A 425 -11.58 36.35 -10.01
C LEU A 425 -11.63 36.89 -8.59
N THR A 426 -11.94 36.02 -7.64
CA THR A 426 -12.00 36.39 -6.22
C THR A 426 -10.62 36.30 -5.58
N GLY A 427 -10.38 37.09 -4.54
CA GLY A 427 -9.10 37.09 -3.80
C GLY A 427 -8.70 35.70 -3.27
N PRO A 428 -9.64 34.94 -2.68
CA PRO A 428 -9.42 33.54 -2.33
C PRO A 428 -9.08 32.67 -3.56
N GLY A 429 -9.78 32.84 -4.68
CA GLY A 429 -9.49 32.16 -5.94
C GLY A 429 -8.08 32.45 -6.45
N LEU A 430 -7.66 33.72 -6.47
CA LEU A 430 -6.31 34.11 -6.85
C LEU A 430 -5.24 33.53 -5.92
N THR A 431 -5.54 33.41 -4.63
CA THR A 431 -4.64 32.75 -3.66
C THR A 431 -4.50 31.25 -3.94
N LEU A 432 -5.59 30.56 -4.27
CA LEU A 432 -5.56 29.17 -4.73
C LEU A 432 -4.77 29.04 -6.03
N MET A 433 -4.91 30.01 -6.94
CA MET A 433 -4.16 30.03 -8.20
C MET A 433 -2.64 30.11 -7.99
N ILE A 434 -2.20 30.95 -7.04
CA ILE A 434 -0.79 31.02 -6.60
C ILE A 434 -0.33 29.67 -6.03
N GLY A 435 -1.14 29.04 -5.17
CA GLY A 435 -0.85 27.70 -4.64
C GLY A 435 -0.72 26.65 -5.75
N GLY A 436 -1.60 26.68 -6.75
CA GLY A 436 -1.57 25.76 -7.90
C GLY A 436 -0.32 25.95 -8.76
N ALA A 437 0.05 27.20 -9.04
CA ALA A 437 1.29 27.55 -9.74
C ALA A 437 2.53 27.10 -8.97
N LEU A 438 2.56 27.30 -7.64
CA LEU A 438 3.64 26.83 -6.77
C LEU A 438 3.77 25.30 -6.84
N ALA A 439 2.68 24.56 -6.74
CA ALA A 439 2.67 23.10 -6.85
C ALA A 439 3.20 22.62 -8.21
N LEU A 440 2.83 23.30 -9.31
CA LEU A 440 3.35 23.00 -10.65
C LEU A 440 4.86 23.27 -10.77
N LEU A 441 5.36 24.37 -10.22
CA LEU A 441 6.79 24.70 -10.22
C LEU A 441 7.59 23.66 -9.41
N VAL A 442 7.09 23.29 -8.24
CA VAL A 442 7.68 22.26 -7.38
C VAL A 442 7.67 20.90 -8.07
N SER A 443 6.57 20.55 -8.74
CA SER A 443 6.47 19.34 -9.56
C SER A 443 7.49 19.35 -10.70
N ALA A 444 7.61 20.45 -11.45
CA ALA A 444 8.58 20.58 -12.54
C ALA A 444 10.03 20.43 -12.04
N TYR A 445 10.34 21.02 -10.88
CA TYR A 445 11.64 20.87 -10.21
C TYR A 445 11.89 19.41 -9.80
N ALA A 446 10.90 18.77 -9.14
CA ALA A 446 10.99 17.38 -8.71
C ALA A 446 11.16 16.43 -9.91
N VAL A 447 10.39 16.60 -10.99
CA VAL A 447 10.53 15.79 -12.21
C VAL A 447 11.94 15.91 -12.79
N ARG A 448 12.50 17.12 -12.87
CA ARG A 448 13.84 17.35 -13.44
C ARG A 448 14.97 16.68 -12.64
N GLN A 449 14.83 16.53 -11.32
CA GLN A 449 15.87 15.94 -10.48
C GLN A 449 15.64 14.45 -10.17
N VAL A 450 14.39 14.00 -10.15
CA VAL A 450 14.01 12.70 -9.60
C VAL A 450 13.70 11.68 -10.70
N VAL A 451 13.34 12.12 -11.91
CA VAL A 451 13.01 11.25 -13.05
C VAL A 451 14.23 11.10 -13.99
N PRO A 452 14.80 9.90 -14.17
CA PRO A 452 15.90 9.68 -15.11
C PRO A 452 15.50 10.00 -16.55
N ARG A 453 16.35 10.73 -17.28
CA ARG A 453 16.15 10.99 -18.72
C ARG A 453 16.22 9.67 -19.49
N GLY A 454 15.20 9.35 -20.30
CA GLY A 454 15.25 8.25 -21.29
C GLY A 454 14.34 7.02 -21.08
N ARG A 455 13.44 6.99 -20.09
CA ARG A 455 12.43 5.90 -19.99
C ARG A 455 11.11 6.28 -20.67
N PRO A 456 10.50 5.41 -21.52
CA PRO A 456 9.20 5.66 -22.11
C PRO A 456 8.13 5.77 -21.00
N GLY A 457 7.23 6.75 -21.13
CA GLY A 457 6.18 7.00 -20.15
C GLY A 457 5.14 5.88 -20.13
N THR A 458 4.72 5.49 -18.93
CA THR A 458 3.57 4.60 -18.69
C THR A 458 2.28 5.24 -19.18
N ARG A 459 1.48 4.53 -19.98
CA ARG A 459 0.23 5.05 -20.57
C ARG A 459 -0.92 4.99 -19.55
N ALA A 460 -1.82 5.98 -19.57
CA ALA A 460 -2.96 6.06 -18.64
C ALA A 460 -3.89 4.82 -18.68
N ARG A 461 -3.99 4.17 -19.85
CA ARG A 461 -4.77 2.94 -20.07
C ARG A 461 -4.29 1.77 -19.21
N ASP A 462 -3.00 1.70 -18.91
CA ASP A 462 -2.40 0.61 -18.13
C ASP A 462 -2.71 0.77 -16.62
N VAL A 463 -2.84 2.01 -16.15
CA VAL A 463 -3.25 2.34 -14.76
C VAL A 463 -4.73 2.06 -14.54
N PHE A 464 -5.58 2.42 -15.50
CA PHE A 464 -7.02 2.22 -15.43
C PHE A 464 -7.44 0.73 -15.40
N ARG A 465 -6.68 -0.14 -16.06
CA ARG A 465 -6.94 -1.60 -16.07
C ARG A 465 -6.65 -2.28 -14.72
N LEU A 466 -5.72 -1.74 -13.92
CA LEU A 466 -5.31 -2.34 -12.65
C LEU A 466 -6.14 -1.86 -11.46
N LEU A 467 -6.64 -0.63 -11.51
CA LEU A 467 -7.51 -0.05 -10.49
C LEU A 467 -8.86 -0.78 -10.37
N TRP A 468 -9.33 -1.38 -11.48
CA TRP A 468 -10.63 -2.07 -11.56
C TRP A 468 -10.57 -3.60 -11.48
N GLY A 469 -9.47 -4.17 -10.98
CA GLY A 469 -9.45 -5.58 -10.58
C GLY A 469 -9.22 -6.59 -11.70
N SER A 470 -8.38 -6.25 -12.67
CA SER A 470 -7.70 -7.28 -13.47
C SER A 470 -6.32 -7.51 -12.87
N SER A 471 -6.10 -8.70 -12.31
CA SER A 471 -4.85 -9.20 -11.71
C SER A 471 -3.70 -9.35 -12.71
N ASP A 472 -3.65 -8.55 -13.78
CA ASP A 472 -2.73 -8.70 -14.90
C ASP A 472 -1.46 -7.84 -14.72
N ILE A 473 -0.99 -7.69 -13.48
CA ILE A 473 0.40 -7.23 -13.23
C ILE A 473 1.40 -8.32 -13.66
N LEU A 474 0.92 -9.53 -13.97
CA LEU A 474 1.66 -10.64 -14.54
C LEU A 474 1.72 -10.63 -16.08
N SER A 475 1.07 -9.68 -16.77
CA SER A 475 1.20 -9.54 -18.23
C SER A 475 2.30 -8.54 -18.64
N ALA A 476 3.32 -8.37 -17.80
CA ALA A 476 4.57 -7.73 -18.22
C ALA A 476 5.27 -8.67 -19.22
N SER A 477 5.17 -8.31 -20.50
CA SER A 477 5.76 -8.95 -21.68
C SER A 477 5.13 -10.25 -22.17
N ALA A 478 3.85 -10.22 -22.53
CA ALA A 478 3.41 -11.03 -23.66
C ALA A 478 4.01 -10.46 -24.96
N SER A 479 5.01 -11.19 -25.50
CA SER A 479 5.54 -11.16 -26.87
C SER A 479 6.71 -10.24 -27.25
N THR A 480 7.90 -10.83 -27.52
CA THR A 480 8.81 -10.46 -28.65
C THR A 480 9.85 -11.59 -29.00
N THR A 481 9.59 -12.79 -29.56
CA THR A 481 8.48 -13.27 -30.38
C THR A 481 8.50 -14.82 -30.50
N GLY A 482 8.61 -15.61 -29.43
CA GLY A 482 8.50 -17.10 -29.45
C GLY A 482 7.47 -17.58 -28.41
N LEU A 483 7.48 -18.86 -28.05
CA LEU A 483 6.71 -19.42 -26.92
C LEU A 483 7.66 -19.94 -25.85
N PHE A 484 7.47 -19.53 -24.59
CA PHE A 484 8.31 -19.94 -23.46
C PHE A 484 7.52 -20.83 -22.49
N LEU A 485 7.92 -22.09 -22.41
CA LEU A 485 7.34 -23.13 -21.56
C LEU A 485 8.36 -23.51 -20.48
N VAL A 486 7.89 -23.69 -19.25
CA VAL A 486 8.72 -24.16 -18.14
C VAL A 486 8.10 -25.42 -17.53
N VAL A 487 8.92 -26.40 -17.21
CA VAL A 487 8.54 -27.55 -16.38
C VAL A 487 9.15 -27.36 -15.00
N GLU A 488 8.30 -27.34 -13.98
CA GLU A 488 8.67 -27.18 -12.57
C GLU A 488 8.26 -28.44 -11.80
N GLY A 489 8.88 -28.68 -10.66
CA GLY A 489 8.55 -29.81 -9.80
C GLY A 489 9.64 -30.08 -8.78
N ALA A 490 9.31 -30.93 -7.81
CA ALA A 490 10.20 -31.31 -6.73
C ALA A 490 11.19 -32.41 -7.13
N ASP A 491 10.77 -33.36 -7.97
CA ASP A 491 11.61 -34.44 -8.48
C ASP A 491 12.34 -34.04 -9.78
N ARG A 492 13.66 -33.89 -9.69
CA ARG A 492 14.52 -33.47 -10.81
C ARG A 492 14.55 -34.45 -11.98
N ASP A 493 14.46 -35.75 -11.71
CA ASP A 493 14.54 -36.76 -12.76
C ASP A 493 13.22 -36.86 -13.52
N LEU A 494 12.10 -36.75 -12.80
CA LEU A 494 10.77 -36.67 -13.42
C LEU A 494 10.60 -35.38 -14.24
N THR A 495 10.95 -34.21 -13.69
CA THR A 495 10.83 -32.94 -14.43
C THR A 495 11.73 -32.90 -15.66
N ARG A 496 12.94 -33.46 -15.58
CA ARG A 496 13.86 -33.57 -16.71
C ARG A 496 13.33 -34.49 -17.81
N ARG A 497 12.83 -35.68 -17.46
CA ARG A 497 12.20 -36.61 -18.42
C ARG A 497 10.99 -35.96 -19.09
N TYR A 498 10.09 -35.38 -18.31
CA TYR A 498 8.90 -34.71 -18.83
C TYR A 498 9.24 -33.51 -19.72
N THR A 499 10.31 -32.77 -19.42
CA THR A 499 10.82 -31.71 -20.29
C THR A 499 11.26 -32.24 -21.64
N ALA A 500 11.96 -33.38 -21.68
CA ALA A 500 12.39 -34.02 -22.92
C ALA A 500 11.20 -34.51 -23.75
N ASP A 501 10.22 -35.15 -23.10
CA ASP A 501 9.00 -35.66 -23.74
C ASP A 501 8.17 -34.51 -24.32
N LEU A 502 8.00 -33.42 -23.55
CA LEU A 502 7.32 -32.22 -23.99
C LEU A 502 8.03 -31.57 -25.18
N ALA A 503 9.36 -31.46 -25.13
CA ALA A 503 10.14 -30.92 -26.24
C ALA A 503 10.01 -31.79 -27.51
N GLN A 504 9.99 -33.11 -27.36
CA GLN A 504 9.78 -34.03 -28.49
C GLN A 504 8.40 -33.85 -29.12
N VAL A 505 7.33 -33.81 -28.32
CA VAL A 505 5.96 -33.60 -28.83
C VAL A 505 5.83 -32.27 -29.58
N LEU A 506 6.50 -31.21 -29.11
CA LEU A 506 6.51 -29.92 -29.78
C LEU A 506 7.27 -29.95 -31.11
N ARG A 507 8.38 -30.70 -31.20
CA ARG A 507 9.12 -30.91 -32.46
C ARG A 507 8.30 -31.71 -33.46
N GLU A 508 7.60 -32.74 -33.01
CA GLU A 508 6.67 -33.52 -33.83
C GLU A 508 5.49 -32.66 -34.35
N CYS A 509 5.14 -31.60 -33.64
CA CYS A 509 4.18 -30.59 -34.11
C CYS A 509 4.78 -29.55 -35.08
N GLY A 510 6.01 -29.75 -35.56
CA GLY A 510 6.67 -28.87 -36.53
C GLY A 510 7.26 -27.58 -35.94
N CYS A 511 7.30 -27.45 -34.60
CA CYS A 511 7.90 -26.28 -33.95
C CYS A 511 9.43 -26.40 -33.89
N PRO A 512 10.19 -25.32 -34.13
CA PRO A 512 11.61 -25.29 -33.78
C PRO A 512 11.74 -25.13 -32.26
N VAL A 513 12.27 -26.16 -31.58
CA VAL A 513 12.29 -26.25 -30.11
C VAL A 513 13.71 -26.21 -29.55
N VAL A 514 13.94 -25.29 -28.61
CA VAL A 514 15.14 -25.23 -27.76
C VAL A 514 14.80 -25.78 -26.38
N ALA A 515 15.32 -26.95 -26.04
CA ALA A 515 15.22 -27.52 -24.70
C ALA A 515 16.43 -27.06 -23.87
N THR A 516 16.19 -26.63 -22.63
CA THR A 516 17.23 -26.12 -21.72
C THR A 516 16.85 -26.40 -20.25
N HIS A 517 17.72 -26.08 -19.30
CA HIS A 517 17.48 -26.28 -17.87
C HIS A 517 18.20 -25.26 -16.98
N GLU A 518 17.80 -25.13 -15.71
CA GLU A 518 18.55 -24.41 -14.67
C GLU A 518 19.07 -25.36 -13.56
N PRO A 519 20.34 -25.24 -13.11
CA PRO A 519 21.36 -24.32 -13.61
C PRO A 519 21.77 -24.57 -15.07
N SER A 520 22.09 -23.53 -15.82
CA SER A 520 22.26 -23.60 -17.29
C SER A 520 23.53 -24.28 -17.77
N ASP A 521 23.53 -24.70 -19.04
CA ASP A 521 24.73 -25.23 -19.72
C ASP A 521 25.66 -24.13 -20.24
N THR A 522 25.46 -22.87 -19.86
CA THR A 522 26.42 -21.79 -20.17
C THR A 522 27.75 -22.01 -19.43
N ALA A 523 28.81 -21.31 -19.83
CA ALA A 523 30.09 -21.40 -19.13
C ALA A 523 29.95 -21.02 -17.64
N LEU A 524 29.20 -19.95 -17.34
CA LEU A 524 28.87 -19.54 -15.98
C LEU A 524 27.96 -20.57 -15.29
N GLY A 525 26.92 -21.04 -15.97
CA GLY A 525 25.97 -22.00 -15.41
C GLY A 525 26.62 -23.33 -15.00
N ARG A 526 27.59 -23.82 -15.77
CA ARG A 526 28.39 -25.00 -15.37
C ARG A 526 29.21 -24.74 -14.11
N GLN A 527 29.79 -23.55 -13.94
CA GLN A 527 30.51 -23.18 -12.71
C GLN A 527 29.56 -23.06 -11.52
N VAL A 528 28.43 -22.39 -11.70
CA VAL A 528 27.37 -22.27 -10.69
C VAL A 528 26.82 -23.64 -10.31
N ARG A 529 26.64 -24.55 -11.26
CA ARG A 529 26.21 -25.93 -10.98
C ARG A 529 27.21 -26.67 -10.10
N THR A 530 28.50 -26.57 -10.39
CA THR A 530 29.54 -27.16 -9.53
C THR A 530 29.52 -26.56 -8.13
N LEU A 531 29.24 -25.25 -8.02
CA LEU A 531 29.14 -24.56 -6.74
C LEU A 531 27.86 -24.85 -5.98
N LEU A 532 26.75 -25.24 -6.65
CA LEU A 532 25.45 -25.53 -6.02
C LEU A 532 25.18 -27.03 -5.86
N TYR A 533 25.88 -27.88 -6.60
CA TYR A 533 25.72 -29.34 -6.59
C TYR A 533 27.09 -29.97 -6.83
N PRO A 534 28.02 -29.88 -5.85
CA PRO A 534 29.33 -30.51 -5.99
C PRO A 534 29.15 -32.04 -6.13
N PRO A 535 30.02 -32.73 -6.88
CA PRO A 535 30.00 -34.18 -6.99
C PRO A 535 30.47 -34.81 -5.66
N ALA A 536 29.59 -34.82 -4.66
CA ALA A 536 29.80 -35.51 -3.40
C ALA A 536 29.32 -36.99 -3.53
N PRO A 537 29.96 -37.93 -2.82
CA PRO A 537 29.50 -39.33 -2.77
C PRO A 537 28.15 -39.49 -2.06
N ASP A 538 27.68 -38.47 -1.35
CA ASP A 538 26.38 -38.42 -0.68
C ASP A 538 25.48 -37.33 -1.33
N PRO A 539 24.41 -37.71 -2.07
CA PRO A 539 23.49 -36.76 -2.69
C PRO A 539 22.63 -35.98 -1.68
N THR A 540 22.71 -36.30 -0.39
CA THR A 540 22.03 -35.57 0.70
C THR A 540 22.95 -34.59 1.42
N ALA A 541 24.26 -34.64 1.17
CA ALA A 541 25.20 -33.67 1.73
C ALA A 541 24.96 -32.29 1.13
N GLY A 542 24.76 -31.29 2.00
CA GLY A 542 24.60 -29.91 1.59
C GLY A 542 25.80 -29.41 0.78
N VAL A 543 25.53 -28.47 -0.12
CA VAL A 543 26.54 -27.77 -0.89
C VAL A 543 27.59 -27.18 0.05
N THR A 544 28.88 -27.50 -0.07
CA THR A 544 29.92 -26.89 0.76
C THR A 544 30.84 -25.96 -0.02
N ASP A 545 31.43 -24.96 0.64
CA ASP A 545 32.53 -24.17 0.12
C ASP A 545 33.82 -25.00 -0.01
N GLY A 546 34.88 -24.39 -0.55
CA GLY A 546 36.18 -25.03 -0.72
C GLY A 546 36.88 -25.46 0.58
N GLU A 547 36.30 -25.14 1.74
CA GLU A 547 36.77 -25.48 3.08
C GLU A 547 35.85 -26.50 3.79
N GLY A 548 34.73 -26.91 3.16
CA GLY A 548 33.79 -27.88 3.69
C GLY A 548 32.59 -27.28 4.46
N HIS A 549 32.37 -25.97 4.44
CA HIS A 549 31.21 -25.32 5.09
C HIS A 549 30.00 -25.24 4.17
N PRO A 550 28.76 -25.48 4.65
CA PRO A 550 27.57 -25.34 3.82
C PRO A 550 27.42 -23.94 3.19
N VAL A 551 27.15 -23.88 1.89
CA VAL A 551 26.79 -22.66 1.17
C VAL A 551 25.46 -22.16 1.73
N ALA A 552 25.49 -20.97 2.32
CA ALA A 552 24.30 -20.35 2.90
C ALA A 552 23.16 -20.21 1.87
N ALA A 553 21.91 -20.40 2.31
CA ALA A 553 20.72 -20.34 1.47
C ALA A 553 20.60 -19.05 0.64
N TYR A 554 20.99 -17.90 1.22
CA TYR A 554 21.04 -16.61 0.51
C TYR A 554 22.04 -16.63 -0.65
N THR A 555 23.23 -17.18 -0.45
CA THR A 555 24.25 -17.32 -1.48
C THR A 555 23.76 -18.23 -2.59
N ALA A 556 23.14 -19.36 -2.23
CA ALA A 556 22.57 -20.29 -3.21
C ALA A 556 21.48 -19.63 -4.08
N ALA A 557 20.56 -18.88 -3.47
CA ALA A 557 19.52 -18.15 -4.19
C ALA A 557 20.09 -17.09 -5.15
N LEU A 558 21.15 -16.38 -4.73
CA LEU A 558 21.80 -15.35 -5.56
C LEU A 558 22.60 -15.96 -6.72
N LEU A 559 23.28 -17.08 -6.50
CA LEU A 559 23.99 -17.81 -7.56
C LEU A 559 23.00 -18.35 -8.60
N ALA A 560 21.87 -18.92 -8.17
CA ALA A 560 20.79 -19.34 -9.07
C ALA A 560 20.24 -18.15 -9.88
N ALA A 561 20.03 -16.99 -9.24
CA ALA A 561 19.58 -15.79 -9.94
C ALA A 561 20.62 -15.25 -10.95
N ALA A 562 21.92 -15.37 -10.65
CA ALA A 562 23.00 -14.96 -11.54
C ALA A 562 23.09 -15.85 -12.79
N ASP A 563 23.04 -17.17 -12.61
CA ASP A 563 22.97 -18.12 -13.74
C ASP A 563 21.74 -17.86 -14.62
N ARG A 564 20.57 -17.68 -13.99
CA ARG A 564 19.33 -17.35 -14.70
C ARG A 564 19.42 -16.09 -15.54
N ALA A 565 20.07 -15.04 -15.03
CA ALA A 565 20.26 -13.80 -15.78
C ALA A 565 21.08 -14.04 -17.07
N GLU A 566 22.17 -14.79 -16.96
CA GLU A 566 23.03 -15.15 -18.09
C GLU A 566 22.30 -16.07 -19.07
N HIS A 567 21.59 -17.08 -18.56
CA HIS A 567 20.80 -18.03 -19.34
C HIS A 567 19.71 -17.33 -20.16
N VAL A 568 18.99 -16.38 -19.55
CA VAL A 568 18.00 -15.56 -20.26
C VAL A 568 18.65 -14.70 -21.33
N ALA A 569 19.80 -14.07 -21.03
CA ALA A 569 20.47 -13.17 -21.96
C ALA A 569 21.05 -13.88 -23.18
N THR A 570 21.57 -15.10 -23.01
CA THR A 570 22.37 -15.80 -24.02
C THR A 570 21.63 -16.93 -24.74
N VAL A 571 20.64 -17.57 -24.11
CA VAL A 571 19.92 -18.73 -24.67
C VAL A 571 18.45 -18.41 -24.88
N ILE A 572 17.71 -18.13 -23.79
CA ILE A 572 16.23 -18.08 -23.84
C ILE A 572 15.76 -16.90 -24.70
N ARG A 573 16.22 -15.67 -24.42
CA ARG A 573 15.75 -14.49 -25.15
C ARG A 573 16.14 -14.50 -26.63
N PRO A 574 17.37 -14.88 -27.02
CA PRO A 574 17.72 -15.05 -28.43
C PRO A 574 16.86 -16.10 -29.16
N ALA A 575 16.56 -17.23 -28.53
CA ALA A 575 15.67 -18.26 -29.10
C ALA A 575 14.25 -17.73 -29.32
N LEU A 576 13.69 -17.06 -28.31
CA LEU A 576 12.37 -16.43 -28.43
C LEU A 576 12.36 -15.32 -29.50
N GLN A 577 13.45 -14.59 -29.71
CA GLN A 577 13.54 -13.59 -30.79
C GLN A 577 13.51 -14.23 -32.19
N ARG A 578 14.02 -15.46 -32.33
CA ARG A 578 13.96 -16.28 -33.56
C ARG A 578 12.61 -16.99 -33.77
N ARG A 579 11.61 -16.71 -32.92
CA ARG A 579 10.31 -17.40 -32.89
C ARG A 579 10.37 -18.88 -32.57
N GLU A 580 11.40 -19.32 -31.86
CA GLU A 580 11.50 -20.70 -31.38
C GLU A 580 10.64 -20.93 -30.14
N VAL A 581 10.26 -22.18 -29.90
CA VAL A 581 9.64 -22.62 -28.65
C VAL A 581 10.75 -23.02 -27.68
N VAL A 582 10.84 -22.35 -26.54
CA VAL A 582 11.80 -22.68 -25.49
C VAL A 582 11.09 -23.52 -24.43
N VAL A 583 11.63 -24.70 -24.13
CA VAL A 583 11.17 -25.55 -23.01
C VAL A 583 12.30 -25.63 -21.98
N CYS A 584 12.09 -25.02 -20.81
CA CYS A 584 13.10 -24.96 -19.76
C CYS A 584 12.71 -25.85 -18.57
N ASN A 585 13.61 -26.75 -18.16
CA ASN A 585 13.47 -27.48 -16.91
C ASN A 585 13.95 -26.60 -15.74
N HIS A 586 13.05 -26.28 -14.82
CA HIS A 586 13.23 -25.35 -13.72
C HIS A 586 13.46 -23.89 -14.14
N TYR A 587 12.88 -22.96 -13.38
CA TYR A 587 13.04 -21.52 -13.56
C TYR A 587 12.87 -20.80 -12.21
N VAL A 588 12.12 -19.69 -12.19
CA VAL A 588 11.92 -18.85 -10.99
C VAL A 588 11.25 -19.61 -9.84
N ASP A 589 10.33 -20.53 -10.14
CA ASP A 589 9.50 -21.15 -9.12
C ASP A 589 10.27 -22.17 -8.30
N THR A 590 11.25 -22.84 -8.91
CA THR A 590 12.22 -23.67 -8.21
C THR A 590 12.94 -22.91 -7.10
N SER A 591 13.37 -21.67 -7.36
CA SER A 591 14.05 -20.89 -6.33
C SER A 591 13.13 -20.49 -5.18
N ILE A 592 11.86 -20.22 -5.48
CA ILE A 592 10.84 -19.89 -4.49
C ILE A 592 10.51 -21.10 -3.63
N ALA A 593 10.36 -22.27 -4.23
CA ALA A 593 10.02 -23.49 -3.53
C ALA A 593 11.19 -23.94 -2.62
N PHE A 594 12.38 -24.14 -3.17
CA PHE A 594 13.52 -24.68 -2.42
C PHE A 594 14.11 -23.69 -1.41
N GLN A 595 14.47 -22.47 -1.83
CA GLN A 595 15.08 -21.51 -0.90
C GLN A 595 14.04 -20.74 -0.10
N GLY A 596 12.88 -20.40 -0.69
CA GLY A 596 11.81 -19.68 0.01
C GLY A 596 11.09 -20.57 1.02
N ALA A 597 10.32 -21.54 0.54
CA ALA A 597 9.53 -22.41 1.41
C ALA A 597 10.40 -23.44 2.15
N GLY A 598 11.31 -24.11 1.44
CA GLY A 598 12.15 -25.17 2.01
C GLY A 598 13.15 -24.67 3.06
N GLN A 599 13.82 -23.53 2.82
CA GLN A 599 14.87 -23.00 3.71
C GLN A 599 14.46 -21.72 4.47
N GLY A 600 13.17 -21.35 4.43
CA GLY A 600 12.62 -20.25 5.22
C GLY A 600 13.04 -18.84 4.76
N LEU A 601 13.53 -18.66 3.53
CA LEU A 601 13.80 -17.33 3.00
C LEU A 601 12.51 -16.62 2.56
N ASP A 602 12.57 -15.28 2.48
CA ASP A 602 11.46 -14.47 1.99
C ASP A 602 11.21 -14.72 0.48
N ALA A 603 10.17 -15.51 0.19
CA ALA A 603 9.74 -15.88 -1.16
C ALA A 603 9.47 -14.66 -2.07
N ASP A 604 8.94 -13.55 -1.52
CA ASP A 604 8.68 -12.33 -2.30
C ASP A 604 9.99 -11.63 -2.70
N ARG A 605 11.02 -11.67 -1.84
CA ARG A 605 12.36 -11.18 -2.22
C ARG A 605 13.00 -12.05 -3.29
N ILE A 606 12.87 -13.38 -3.20
CA ILE A 606 13.40 -14.30 -4.23
C ILE A 606 12.71 -14.05 -5.57
N TYR A 607 11.38 -13.91 -5.56
CA TYR A 607 10.61 -13.58 -6.76
C TYR A 607 11.03 -12.24 -7.37
N ARG A 608 11.13 -11.17 -6.57
CA ARG A 608 11.54 -9.84 -7.06
C ARG A 608 12.97 -9.83 -7.61
N THR A 609 13.91 -10.50 -6.94
CA THR A 609 15.29 -10.64 -7.42
C THR A 609 15.33 -11.41 -8.73
N SER A 610 14.56 -12.50 -8.84
CA SER A 610 14.48 -13.30 -10.07
C SER A 610 13.85 -12.52 -11.21
N LEU A 611 12.78 -11.77 -10.97
CA LEU A 611 12.14 -10.92 -11.98
C LEU A 611 13.08 -9.82 -12.47
N TRP A 612 13.90 -9.26 -11.58
CA TRP A 612 14.95 -8.33 -11.96
C TRP A 612 16.03 -9.01 -12.83
N ALA A 613 16.51 -10.18 -12.41
CA ALA A 613 17.51 -10.97 -13.14
C ALA A 613 17.05 -11.34 -14.56
N THR A 614 15.79 -11.72 -14.73
CA THR A 614 15.21 -12.11 -16.03
C THR A 614 14.75 -10.92 -16.88
N ARG A 615 14.88 -9.69 -16.35
CA ARG A 615 14.32 -8.45 -16.92
C ARG A 615 12.83 -8.58 -17.22
N GLY A 616 12.09 -9.19 -16.29
CA GLY A 616 10.64 -9.37 -16.39
C GLY A 616 10.19 -10.52 -17.28
N LEU A 617 11.10 -11.37 -17.80
CA LEU A 617 10.70 -12.54 -18.59
C LEU A 617 10.04 -13.59 -17.67
N LEU A 618 8.83 -13.97 -18.03
CA LEU A 618 8.04 -15.00 -17.39
C LEU A 618 7.57 -16.03 -18.44
N PRO A 619 7.33 -17.30 -18.05
CA PRO A 619 6.82 -18.30 -18.98
C PRO A 619 5.37 -18.03 -19.38
N ASP A 620 5.05 -18.37 -20.63
CA ASP A 620 3.68 -18.38 -21.15
C ASP A 620 2.85 -19.51 -20.51
N LEU A 621 3.49 -20.63 -20.19
CA LEU A 621 2.90 -21.76 -19.47
C LEU A 621 3.95 -22.45 -18.59
N THR A 622 3.56 -22.75 -17.35
CA THR A 622 4.35 -23.58 -16.43
C THR A 622 3.64 -24.91 -16.20
N VAL A 623 4.33 -26.02 -16.40
CA VAL A 623 3.82 -27.36 -16.09
C VAL A 623 4.44 -27.80 -14.76
N VAL A 624 3.62 -28.01 -13.75
CA VAL A 624 4.07 -28.47 -12.42
C VAL A 624 3.90 -29.97 -12.33
N VAL A 625 5.00 -30.70 -12.20
CA VAL A 625 5.00 -32.15 -11.95
C VAL A 625 4.86 -32.39 -10.45
N ASP A 626 3.67 -32.80 -10.03
CA ASP A 626 3.37 -33.09 -8.63
C ASP A 626 4.01 -34.41 -8.20
N SER A 627 5.12 -34.31 -7.49
CA SER A 627 5.94 -35.44 -7.04
C SER A 627 6.53 -35.15 -5.66
N PRO A 628 6.85 -36.18 -4.85
CA PRO A 628 7.64 -36.01 -3.64
C PRO A 628 9.02 -35.42 -3.95
N VAL A 629 9.64 -34.73 -3.00
CA VAL A 629 11.02 -34.23 -3.16
C VAL A 629 12.00 -35.39 -3.11
N THR A 630 12.70 -35.64 -4.22
CA THR A 630 13.72 -36.69 -4.33
C THR A 630 15.13 -36.17 -4.07
N ALA A 631 15.42 -34.91 -4.40
CA ALA A 631 16.70 -34.26 -4.18
C ALA A 631 16.57 -32.72 -4.08
N GLY A 632 17.16 -32.13 -3.04
CA GLY A 632 17.11 -30.68 -2.78
C GLY A 632 18.31 -30.20 -1.95
N PRO A 633 18.42 -28.88 -1.69
CA PRO A 633 19.41 -28.35 -0.74
C PRO A 633 19.27 -29.04 0.62
N ALA A 634 20.39 -29.23 1.33
CA ALA A 634 20.33 -29.66 2.73
C ALA A 634 19.45 -28.70 3.55
N ASP A 635 18.75 -29.27 4.52
CA ASP A 635 17.82 -28.60 5.43
C ASP A 635 16.53 -28.05 4.80
N ALA A 636 16.24 -28.36 3.54
CA ALA A 636 14.97 -27.97 2.92
C ALA A 636 13.80 -28.87 3.40
N ASP A 637 12.72 -28.26 3.90
CA ASP A 637 11.48 -28.98 4.23
C ASP A 637 10.80 -29.48 2.95
N ALA A 638 10.79 -30.80 2.76
CA ALA A 638 10.28 -31.45 1.56
C ALA A 638 8.77 -31.21 1.32
N ASP A 639 7.98 -31.21 2.40
CA ASP A 639 6.54 -31.00 2.31
C ASP A 639 6.25 -29.53 1.97
N ALA A 640 7.01 -28.60 2.56
CA ALA A 640 6.91 -27.18 2.25
C ALA A 640 7.28 -26.86 0.79
N VAL A 641 8.30 -27.54 0.23
CA VAL A 641 8.71 -27.38 -1.17
C VAL A 641 7.59 -27.85 -2.12
N ARG A 642 7.05 -29.05 -1.91
CA ARG A 642 5.96 -29.58 -2.74
C ARG A 642 4.72 -28.69 -2.65
N ALA A 643 4.33 -28.29 -1.44
CA ALA A 643 3.20 -27.39 -1.22
C ALA A 643 3.39 -26.04 -1.94
N ALA A 644 4.60 -25.47 -1.93
CA ALA A 644 4.86 -24.20 -2.59
C ALA A 644 4.65 -24.24 -4.12
N PHE A 645 4.96 -25.34 -4.79
CA PHE A 645 4.66 -25.50 -6.22
C PHE A 645 3.15 -25.58 -6.48
N LEU A 646 2.43 -26.35 -5.67
CA LEU A 646 0.98 -26.54 -5.80
C LEU A 646 0.20 -25.26 -5.49
N ASP A 647 0.56 -24.56 -4.42
CA ASP A 647 -0.04 -23.28 -4.02
C ASP A 647 0.09 -22.23 -5.14
N ARG A 648 1.20 -22.22 -5.87
CA ARG A 648 1.40 -21.33 -7.02
C ARG A 648 0.55 -21.71 -8.22
N ALA A 649 0.39 -23.01 -8.48
CA ALA A 649 -0.50 -23.48 -9.53
C ALA A 649 -1.96 -23.13 -9.24
N ASP A 650 -2.40 -23.31 -7.99
CA ASP A 650 -3.74 -22.94 -7.52
C ASP A 650 -3.99 -21.42 -7.57
N ALA A 651 -2.95 -20.61 -7.32
CA ALA A 651 -3.06 -19.16 -7.36
C ALA A 651 -3.19 -18.58 -8.78
N ALA A 652 -2.76 -19.31 -9.81
CA ALA A 652 -2.74 -18.83 -11.20
C ALA A 652 -3.08 -19.96 -12.21
N PRO A 653 -4.30 -20.54 -12.17
CA PRO A 653 -4.66 -21.70 -12.98
C PRO A 653 -4.59 -21.44 -14.50
N ASP A 654 -4.66 -20.19 -14.94
CA ASP A 654 -4.51 -19.83 -16.34
C ASP A 654 -3.08 -20.00 -16.88
N ARG A 655 -2.07 -19.98 -16.00
CA ARG A 655 -0.64 -20.03 -16.36
C ARG A 655 0.05 -21.33 -15.93
N TYR A 656 -0.63 -22.16 -15.16
CA TYR A 656 -0.10 -23.39 -14.60
C TYR A 656 -0.96 -24.58 -15.00
N VAL A 657 -0.32 -25.72 -15.26
CA VAL A 657 -1.01 -27.01 -15.37
C VAL A 657 -0.28 -27.99 -14.47
N VAL A 658 -1.01 -28.59 -13.54
CA VAL A 658 -0.47 -29.62 -12.65
C VAL A 658 -0.61 -30.99 -13.32
N VAL A 659 0.46 -31.78 -13.30
CA VAL A 659 0.49 -33.16 -13.78
C VAL A 659 0.85 -34.06 -12.60
N PRO A 660 0.00 -35.03 -12.22
CA PRO A 660 0.34 -36.00 -11.19
C PRO A 660 1.57 -36.82 -11.58
N GLY A 661 2.62 -36.79 -10.76
CA GLY A 661 3.88 -37.49 -11.02
C GLY A 661 3.76 -39.01 -10.95
N GLU A 662 2.77 -39.54 -10.23
CA GLU A 662 2.47 -40.98 -10.18
C GLU A 662 2.08 -41.55 -11.56
N LEU A 663 1.49 -40.71 -12.42
CA LEU A 663 1.16 -41.08 -13.80
C LEU A 663 2.38 -41.08 -14.74
N LEU A 664 3.54 -40.65 -14.24
CA LEU A 664 4.81 -40.57 -14.97
C LEU A 664 5.84 -41.61 -14.46
N GLY A 665 5.45 -42.50 -13.55
CA GLY A 665 6.32 -43.40 -12.78
C GLY A 665 6.81 -44.67 -13.51
N THR A 666 8.14 -44.71 -13.72
CA THR A 666 9.16 -45.80 -13.71
C THR A 666 8.97 -47.21 -14.29
N ASP A 667 7.80 -47.70 -14.64
CA ASP A 667 7.71 -49.00 -15.32
C ASP A 667 7.69 -48.76 -16.83
N GLY A 668 8.72 -49.22 -17.55
CA GLY A 668 8.88 -49.08 -19.00
C GLY A 668 7.80 -49.75 -19.86
N SER A 669 6.58 -49.89 -19.37
CA SER A 669 5.39 -50.33 -20.09
C SER A 669 4.74 -49.14 -20.83
N PRO A 670 4.63 -49.18 -22.16
CA PRO A 670 3.98 -48.15 -22.98
C PRO A 670 2.44 -48.24 -22.92
N GLU A 671 1.86 -48.48 -21.75
CA GLU A 671 0.41 -48.64 -21.59
C GLU A 671 -0.18 -47.50 -20.77
N GLY A 672 -0.60 -46.44 -21.47
CA GLY A 672 -1.64 -45.53 -20.99
C GLY A 672 -1.35 -44.03 -21.12
N SER A 673 -1.71 -43.45 -22.28
CA SER A 673 -2.03 -42.02 -22.50
C SER A 673 -0.89 -41.02 -22.81
N GLY A 674 0.09 -41.42 -23.62
CA GLY A 674 0.93 -40.50 -24.41
C GLY A 674 1.97 -39.69 -23.61
N LEU A 675 3.09 -39.35 -24.27
CA LEU A 675 4.27 -38.64 -23.73
C LEU A 675 3.99 -37.35 -22.90
N VAL A 676 2.77 -36.79 -22.96
CA VAL A 676 2.37 -35.52 -22.36
C VAL A 676 0.89 -35.63 -22.02
N SER A 677 0.48 -35.20 -20.82
CA SER A 677 -0.90 -35.31 -20.35
C SER A 677 -1.90 -34.57 -21.27
N ALA A 678 -3.13 -35.09 -21.37
CA ALA A 678 -4.17 -34.49 -22.22
C ALA A 678 -4.49 -33.02 -21.85
N ALA A 679 -4.37 -32.65 -20.57
CA ALA A 679 -4.54 -31.29 -20.09
C ALA A 679 -3.44 -30.35 -20.64
N VAL A 680 -2.17 -30.79 -20.56
CA VAL A 680 -1.04 -30.02 -21.08
C VAL A 680 -1.10 -29.91 -22.60
N ARG A 681 -1.43 -31.00 -23.32
CA ARG A 681 -1.62 -30.97 -24.79
C ARG A 681 -2.67 -29.95 -25.19
N ARG A 682 -3.84 -29.95 -24.55
CA ARG A 682 -4.93 -29.00 -24.85
C ARG A 682 -4.47 -27.54 -24.70
N ARG A 683 -3.72 -27.24 -23.63
CA ARG A 683 -3.21 -25.89 -23.36
C ARG A 683 -2.16 -25.46 -24.38
N ILE A 684 -1.23 -26.36 -24.70
CA ILE A 684 -0.21 -26.13 -25.73
C ILE A 684 -0.84 -25.92 -27.09
N THR A 685 -1.80 -26.75 -27.50
CA THR A 685 -2.47 -26.60 -28.80
C THR A 685 -3.14 -25.23 -28.93
N ALA A 686 -3.79 -24.75 -27.88
CA ALA A 686 -4.37 -23.39 -27.87
C ALA A 686 -3.29 -22.29 -28.01
N LEU A 687 -2.17 -22.42 -27.29
CA LEU A 687 -1.06 -21.46 -27.37
C LEU A 687 -0.37 -21.49 -28.74
N LEU A 688 -0.17 -22.67 -29.31
CA LEU A 688 0.40 -22.85 -30.64
C LEU A 688 -0.50 -22.26 -31.72
N ALA A 689 -1.81 -22.53 -31.67
CA ALA A 689 -2.77 -21.95 -32.64
C ALA A 689 -2.79 -20.41 -32.58
N GLN A 690 -2.62 -19.83 -31.39
CA GLN A 690 -2.55 -18.38 -31.22
C GLN A 690 -1.22 -17.78 -31.72
N ARG A 691 -0.12 -18.52 -31.59
CA ARG A 691 1.25 -17.98 -31.75
C ARG A 691 1.92 -18.34 -33.07
N TYR A 692 1.52 -19.47 -33.63
CA TYR A 692 2.03 -20.13 -34.85
C TYR A 692 0.84 -20.63 -35.69
N PRO A 693 -0.03 -19.74 -36.20
CA PRO A 693 -1.20 -20.14 -36.98
C PRO A 693 -0.85 -20.97 -38.22
N GLU A 694 0.34 -20.78 -38.79
CA GLU A 694 0.88 -21.53 -39.94
C GLU A 694 1.03 -23.04 -39.70
N LEU A 695 1.15 -23.48 -38.44
CA LEU A 695 1.23 -24.90 -38.08
C LEU A 695 -0.16 -25.58 -38.03
N GLY A 696 -1.24 -24.80 -38.04
CA GLY A 696 -2.62 -25.30 -38.03
C GLY A 696 -3.11 -25.76 -39.41
N GLU A 697 -2.65 -25.12 -40.49
CA GLU A 697 -3.08 -25.42 -41.87
C GLU A 697 -2.52 -26.76 -42.37
N THR A 698 -1.33 -27.16 -41.91
CA THR A 698 -0.66 -28.40 -42.34
C THR A 698 -1.34 -29.68 -41.84
N ARG A 699 -2.25 -29.60 -40.86
CA ARG A 699 -3.03 -30.74 -40.34
C ARG A 699 -4.34 -30.99 -41.10
N ALA A 700 -4.84 -30.01 -41.86
CA ALA A 700 -6.11 -30.13 -42.57
C ALA A 700 -6.03 -31.09 -43.78
N ASP A 701 -4.86 -31.27 -44.38
CA ASP A 701 -4.67 -32.11 -45.57
C ASP A 701 -4.35 -33.59 -45.26
N GLY A 702 -4.23 -33.99 -43.99
CA GLY A 702 -3.68 -35.32 -43.62
C GLY A 702 -4.50 -36.19 -42.67
N ALA A 703 -5.61 -35.73 -42.08
CA ALA A 703 -6.37 -36.52 -41.10
C ALA A 703 -7.88 -36.26 -41.16
N SER A 704 -8.55 -36.79 -42.19
CA SER A 704 -9.98 -37.07 -42.09
C SER A 704 -10.20 -38.38 -41.35
N GLY A 705 -10.62 -38.33 -40.09
CA GLY A 705 -11.19 -39.50 -39.41
C GLY A 705 -10.81 -39.66 -37.94
N ALA A 706 -11.34 -38.81 -37.06
CA ALA A 706 -11.83 -39.18 -35.72
C ALA A 706 -12.40 -37.92 -35.06
N ALA A 707 -13.72 -37.79 -35.05
CA ALA A 707 -14.40 -36.77 -34.27
C ALA A 707 -14.46 -37.24 -32.80
N ASP A 708 -13.89 -36.46 -31.88
CA ASP A 708 -14.17 -36.61 -30.45
C ASP A 708 -15.54 -35.99 -30.11
N PRO A 709 -16.36 -36.64 -29.27
CA PRO A 709 -17.69 -36.14 -28.91
C PRO A 709 -17.61 -35.00 -27.86
N PRO A 710 -18.64 -34.16 -27.76
CA PRO A 710 -18.63 -33.02 -26.86
C PRO A 710 -18.75 -33.47 -25.39
N VAL A 711 -17.82 -33.05 -24.54
CA VAL A 711 -17.87 -33.32 -23.10
C VAL A 711 -18.70 -32.24 -22.40
N GLY A 712 -19.89 -32.64 -21.95
CA GLY A 712 -20.75 -31.85 -21.07
C GLY A 712 -22.00 -32.60 -20.66
N ALA A 713 -21.90 -33.48 -19.64
CA ALA A 713 -22.91 -33.71 -18.59
C ALA A 713 -22.68 -35.06 -17.87
N ALA A 714 -22.44 -34.96 -16.56
CA ALA A 714 -22.82 -35.87 -15.47
C ALA A 714 -22.51 -37.38 -15.55
N ARG A 715 -21.80 -37.87 -14.52
CA ARG A 715 -22.46 -38.54 -13.38
C ARG A 715 -21.47 -38.94 -12.27
N THR A 716 -21.82 -38.51 -11.06
CA THR A 716 -21.54 -39.19 -9.80
C THR A 716 -22.03 -40.63 -9.85
N GLY A 717 -21.19 -41.57 -9.43
CA GLY A 717 -21.53 -42.98 -9.32
C GLY A 717 -20.64 -43.65 -8.28
N THR A 718 -21.14 -43.68 -7.05
CA THR A 718 -20.63 -44.45 -5.91
C THR A 718 -20.60 -45.95 -6.23
N GLY A 719 -19.46 -46.59 -6.02
CA GLY A 719 -19.32 -48.04 -5.97
C GLY A 719 -19.86 -48.60 -4.65
N GLY A 720 -20.57 -49.73 -4.73
CA GLY A 720 -21.18 -50.41 -3.58
C GLY A 720 -21.71 -51.80 -3.93
N ILE A 721 -20.77 -52.72 -4.10
CA ILE A 721 -20.73 -54.16 -3.76
C ILE A 721 -22.08 -54.91 -3.59
N ALA A 722 -22.21 -55.99 -4.37
CA ALA A 722 -23.20 -57.05 -4.22
C ALA A 722 -22.87 -57.99 -3.05
N GLY A 723 -23.89 -58.48 -2.34
CA GLY A 723 -23.76 -59.59 -1.41
C GLY A 723 -25.09 -60.06 -0.79
N GLY A 724 -25.55 -61.23 -1.23
CA GLY A 724 -26.15 -62.25 -0.38
C GLY A 724 -27.64 -62.12 -0.01
N SER A 725 -28.46 -62.97 -0.64
CA SER A 725 -29.71 -63.47 -0.06
C SER A 725 -29.42 -64.43 1.10
N VAL A 726 -30.35 -64.47 2.07
CA VAL A 726 -30.91 -65.64 2.80
C VAL A 726 -31.48 -65.16 4.13
N GLY A 727 -32.76 -65.48 4.39
CA GLY A 727 -33.36 -65.54 5.73
C GLY A 727 -34.18 -64.33 6.15
#